data_AF-A0A3E4QQW1-F1
#
_entry.id   AF-A0A3E4QQW1-F1
#
_cell.length_a   1.000
_cell.length_b   1.000
_cell.length_c   1.000
_cell.angle_alpha   90.00
_cell.angle_beta   90.00
_cell.angle_gamma   90.00
#
_symmetry.space_group_name_H-M   'P 1'
#
loop_
_entity.id
_entity.type
_entity.pdbx_description
1 polymer ?
#
loop_
_entity_poly.entity_id
_entity_poly.type
_entity_poly.pdbx_seq_one_letter_code
_entity_poly.pdbx_strand_id
1 'polypeptide(L)'
;MPKNPRPKIVALCEHCTNRMLKRDELLPYEYWAFDAAATDEMADVLLKMKMRKPYTLEAAVKATGMDAEPLEKLLDEMSYIGLLEYNWENSTRTKQWVLPMLVPGSAEFMNMRQSQLDEHPVMAKFFEQSSKNALAKASAMVPLGGGGVGLHVIPVEKAIETENQSVSVEHIEHWLDKYEGKYAASPCSCRMSRARLGQGCGDDPSDWCIAVGDMADYIVETDRGRYITRDEVYEILQRAEDNGFVHQITNIDGEDKIFAICNCNVNVCYALRTSQLFNTPNLSRSAYVARTETEKCVACGRCVEVCPAGAVKLGQKLCASSTGKVPEYPKQELPDEVKWGPEKWSPDYRNKNRVETYDTGTAPCKTACPAHIAVQGYLKLAAQGRYTDALALIKRENPLPAICGRICNRRCEDACTRGRVDQAIAIDEVKKFIAQRDLDADTRYIPPVVTPTTSGGFDEKIAIIGAGPAGLSCAFYLAEKGYKPVVFEKSNRPGGMLTYGIPSYKLEKDVIVAEVGIIREMGAEFRYGVEVGRDITLDQLREEGFKAFYVAIGCQGGRLPGIPGENAEGVSVAVDFLRRVAEQQENGGAADPMHGRTIVVGGGNVAIDVARTAARLGSEHVEMFCLESSEDMPASTEEVMEANEDGVHISCGWGPVEVRCGEDGRVNEITFKRCLRVFNDEGRFDPQYDENETRTVSADRVVFSIGQSIVWGDLLAGSAVELGRGQGAVADPKTYQTAQPDIFVGGDVYTGPKFAIDAIAAGHEAAVSLHRFVQNATLTIGRNQRSYRELNKDDVEFGSYDTASRGDAVHNYAREKAEPFREYLETFTEEQVRAETARCLGCGASIVDENKCIGCGLCTTKCAFDAIHLHREHPDASRMVKYEKKLPTLAKYALKREIKIRSGKKSK
;
A
#
# COMPACT_ATOMS: atom_id res chain seq x y z
N MET A 1 -21.98 15.38 30.79
CA MET A 1 -22.33 16.80 31.00
C MET A 1 -21.59 17.31 32.23
N PRO A 2 -21.17 18.59 32.29
CA PRO A 2 -20.68 19.18 33.54
C PRO A 2 -21.78 19.19 34.60
N LYS A 3 -21.40 19.24 35.88
CA LYS A 3 -22.37 19.32 37.00
C LYS A 3 -23.25 20.57 36.91
N ASN A 4 -22.67 21.69 36.47
CA ASN A 4 -23.36 22.98 36.29
C ASN A 4 -23.12 23.49 34.86
N PRO A 5 -23.93 23.08 33.87
CA PRO A 5 -23.79 23.57 32.50
C PRO A 5 -24.20 25.05 32.39
N ARG A 6 -23.50 25.82 31.55
CA ARG A 6 -23.83 27.23 31.26
C ARG A 6 -25.22 27.31 30.59
N PRO A 7 -26.23 27.96 31.19
CA PRO A 7 -27.59 27.96 30.67
C PRO A 7 -27.69 28.53 29.24
N LYS A 8 -26.91 29.55 28.91
CA LYS A 8 -26.90 30.16 27.57
C LYS A 8 -26.32 29.23 26.50
N ILE A 9 -25.29 28.45 26.85
CA ILE A 9 -24.71 27.45 25.94
C ILE A 9 -25.68 26.28 25.74
N VAL A 10 -26.39 25.85 26.79
CA VAL A 10 -27.47 24.86 26.65
C VAL A 10 -28.54 25.38 25.69
N ALA A 11 -29.02 26.61 25.87
CA ALA A 11 -30.00 27.22 24.98
C ALA A 11 -29.47 27.36 23.55
N LEU A 12 -28.19 27.71 23.36
CA LEU A 12 -27.57 27.81 22.04
C LEU A 12 -27.51 26.44 21.35
N CYS A 13 -27.14 25.39 22.08
CA CYS A 13 -27.17 24.03 21.56
C CYS A 13 -28.60 23.67 21.13
N GLU A 14 -29.59 23.88 22.00
CA GLU A 14 -31.00 23.60 21.66
C GLU A 14 -31.49 24.35 20.42
N HIS A 15 -31.07 25.61 20.26
CA HIS A 15 -31.38 26.44 19.09
C HIS A 15 -30.74 25.91 17.81
N CYS A 16 -29.47 25.53 17.86
CA CYS A 16 -28.68 25.14 16.69
C CYS A 16 -28.84 23.65 16.29
N THR A 17 -29.06 22.76 17.26
CA THR A 17 -28.93 21.31 17.08
C THR A 17 -30.25 20.56 17.24
N ASN A 18 -31.05 20.87 18.27
CA ASN A 18 -32.24 20.08 18.62
C ASN A 18 -33.38 20.25 17.61
N ARG A 19 -33.49 21.42 16.96
CA ARG A 19 -34.47 21.66 15.88
C ARG A 19 -34.36 20.67 14.73
N MET A 20 -33.15 20.18 14.44
CA MET A 20 -32.93 19.30 13.30
C MET A 20 -33.25 17.83 13.61
N LEU A 21 -32.98 17.39 14.84
CA LEU A 21 -33.08 15.98 15.24
C LEU A 21 -34.35 15.66 16.05
N LYS A 22 -35.11 16.69 16.47
CA LYS A 22 -36.29 16.56 17.34
C LYS A 22 -36.05 15.59 18.50
N ARG A 23 -34.90 15.77 19.17
CA ARG A 23 -34.53 14.97 20.34
C ARG A 23 -34.76 15.78 21.60
N ASP A 24 -35.05 15.08 22.69
CA ASP A 24 -35.36 15.66 23.99
C ASP A 24 -34.10 15.85 24.85
N GLU A 25 -32.97 15.24 24.47
CA GLU A 25 -31.73 15.25 25.25
C GLU A 25 -30.59 16.01 24.53
N LEU A 26 -29.86 16.83 25.29
CA LEU A 26 -28.61 17.48 24.87
C LEU A 26 -27.44 16.50 24.93
N LEU A 27 -26.67 16.37 23.85
CA LEU A 27 -25.56 15.43 23.83
C LEU A 27 -24.27 16.08 24.36
N PRO A 28 -23.47 15.36 25.17
CA PRO A 28 -22.28 15.94 25.80
C PRO A 28 -21.29 16.57 24.80
N TYR A 29 -21.05 15.93 23.66
CA TYR A 29 -20.08 16.41 22.68
C TYR A 29 -20.53 17.71 21.98
N GLU A 30 -21.82 18.00 21.96
CA GLU A 30 -22.34 19.26 21.40
C GLU A 30 -22.17 20.38 22.42
N TYR A 31 -22.59 20.14 23.66
CA TYR A 31 -22.38 21.09 24.74
C TYR A 31 -20.91 21.49 24.84
N TRP A 32 -20.00 20.51 24.94
CA TRP A 32 -18.59 20.81 25.14
C TRP A 32 -17.95 21.53 23.94
N ALA A 33 -18.43 21.28 22.72
CA ALA A 33 -17.94 22.01 21.54
C ALA A 33 -18.41 23.46 21.55
N PHE A 34 -19.68 23.73 21.83
CA PHE A 34 -20.19 25.10 21.93
C PHE A 34 -19.66 25.84 23.17
N ASP A 35 -19.46 25.14 24.27
CA ASP A 35 -18.87 25.71 25.49
C ASP A 35 -17.42 26.17 25.26
N ALA A 36 -16.67 25.39 24.48
CA ALA A 36 -15.32 25.75 24.04
C ALA A 36 -15.32 26.87 22.99
N ALA A 37 -16.31 26.88 22.08
CA ALA A 37 -16.35 27.83 20.97
C ALA A 37 -16.98 29.19 21.32
N ALA A 38 -17.90 29.26 22.27
CA ALA A 38 -18.76 30.43 22.45
C ALA A 38 -18.74 31.01 23.88
N THR A 39 -18.61 32.33 23.98
CA THR A 39 -18.88 33.07 25.20
C THR A 39 -20.39 33.23 25.44
N ASP A 40 -20.78 33.66 26.64
CA ASP A 40 -22.19 33.91 26.97
C ASP A 40 -22.76 35.10 26.17
N GLU A 41 -21.92 36.07 25.83
CA GLU A 41 -22.29 37.22 24.98
C GLU A 41 -22.51 36.79 23.52
N MET A 42 -21.60 35.97 22.98
CA MET A 42 -21.78 35.35 21.66
C MET A 42 -23.08 34.53 21.60
N ALA A 43 -23.34 33.72 22.63
CA ALA A 43 -24.56 32.92 22.71
C ALA A 43 -25.84 33.78 22.70
N ASP A 44 -25.86 34.92 23.41
CA ASP A 44 -26.99 35.84 23.39
C ASP A 44 -27.26 36.38 21.98
N VAL A 45 -26.22 36.77 21.24
CA VAL A 45 -26.35 37.26 19.85
C VAL A 45 -26.87 36.17 18.93
N LEU A 46 -26.26 34.98 18.96
CA LEU A 46 -26.64 33.85 18.11
C LEU A 46 -28.08 33.38 18.36
N LEU A 47 -28.56 33.44 19.61
CA LEU A 47 -29.95 33.12 19.97
C LEU A 47 -30.98 34.10 19.37
N LYS A 48 -30.57 35.32 19.02
CA LYS A 48 -31.43 36.30 18.30
C LYS A 48 -31.39 36.12 16.78
N MET A 49 -30.37 35.44 16.26
CA MET A 49 -30.25 35.14 14.83
C MET A 49 -31.10 33.93 14.46
N LYS A 50 -31.68 33.98 13.26
CA LYS A 50 -32.39 32.83 12.67
C LYS A 50 -31.38 32.05 11.84
N MET A 51 -31.29 30.74 12.06
CA MET A 51 -30.42 29.88 11.27
C MET A 51 -30.70 30.01 9.77
N ARG A 52 -29.64 30.01 8.95
CA ARG A 52 -29.66 30.18 7.49
C ARG A 52 -30.33 31.44 6.95
N LYS A 53 -30.70 32.38 7.83
CA LYS A 53 -31.13 33.71 7.40
C LYS A 53 -29.90 34.62 7.43
N PRO A 54 -29.55 35.27 6.31
CA PRO A 54 -28.49 36.28 6.30
C PRO A 54 -28.93 37.55 7.03
N TYR A 55 -27.98 38.19 7.71
CA TYR A 55 -28.14 39.46 8.39
C TYR A 55 -27.02 40.41 7.94
N THR A 56 -27.37 41.53 7.30
CA THR A 56 -26.47 42.69 7.22
C THR A 56 -26.23 43.25 8.62
N LEU A 57 -25.21 44.09 8.79
CA LEU A 57 -24.93 44.71 10.09
C LEU A 57 -26.16 45.45 10.66
N GLU A 58 -26.83 46.25 9.84
CA GLU A 58 -28.07 46.95 10.22
C GLU A 58 -29.17 45.98 10.68
N ALA A 59 -29.34 44.85 9.97
CA ALA A 59 -30.32 43.84 10.34
C ALA A 59 -29.95 43.12 11.63
N ALA A 60 -28.65 42.88 11.87
CA ALA A 60 -28.14 42.28 13.10
C ALA A 60 -28.31 43.22 14.30
N VAL A 61 -28.01 44.51 14.14
CA VAL A 61 -28.27 45.57 15.14
C VAL A 61 -29.75 45.58 15.52
N LYS A 62 -30.65 45.58 14.53
CA LYS A 62 -32.09 45.53 14.79
C LYS A 62 -32.54 44.25 15.51
N ALA A 63 -31.90 43.12 15.25
CA ALA A 63 -32.26 41.84 15.85
C ALA A 63 -31.75 41.67 17.29
N THR A 64 -30.58 42.24 17.59
CA THR A 64 -29.87 42.08 18.87
C THR A 64 -30.11 43.25 19.83
N GLY A 65 -30.30 44.47 19.30
CA GLY A 65 -30.34 45.70 20.07
C GLY A 65 -28.97 46.23 20.48
N MET A 66 -27.87 45.66 19.99
CA MET A 66 -26.50 46.10 20.26
C MET A 66 -26.07 47.22 19.31
N ASP A 67 -25.14 48.07 19.76
CA ASP A 67 -24.50 49.08 18.91
C ASP A 67 -23.69 48.42 17.78
N ALA A 68 -23.61 49.10 16.63
CA ALA A 68 -23.06 48.53 15.40
C ALA A 68 -21.60 48.08 15.51
N GLU A 69 -20.71 48.94 16.03
CA GLU A 69 -19.26 48.66 16.10
C GLU A 69 -18.91 47.44 16.99
N PRO A 70 -19.37 47.34 18.26
CA PRO A 70 -19.08 46.17 19.07
C PRO A 70 -19.74 44.90 18.54
N LEU A 71 -20.94 45.01 17.95
CA LEU A 71 -21.60 43.87 17.34
C LEU A 71 -20.83 43.34 16.13
N GLU A 72 -20.33 44.21 15.25
CA GLU A 72 -19.55 43.81 14.08
C GLU A 72 -18.28 43.05 14.48
N LYS A 73 -17.54 43.56 15.47
CA LYS A 73 -16.36 42.88 16.02
C LYS A 73 -16.71 41.48 16.55
N LEU A 74 -17.82 41.35 17.26
CA LEU A 74 -18.27 40.07 17.80
C LEU A 74 -18.72 39.10 16.69
N LEU A 75 -19.40 39.61 15.64
CA LEU A 75 -19.79 38.81 14.47
C LEU A 75 -18.57 38.30 13.70
N ASP A 76 -17.54 39.13 13.56
CA ASP A 76 -16.28 38.75 12.91
C ASP A 76 -15.48 37.77 13.77
N GLU A 77 -15.44 37.94 15.10
CA GLU A 77 -14.83 36.98 16.01
C GLU A 77 -15.53 35.61 15.96
N MET A 78 -16.86 35.58 15.97
CA MET A 78 -17.62 34.35 15.79
C MET A 78 -17.39 33.70 14.43
N SER A 79 -17.15 34.50 13.38
CA SER A 79 -16.79 33.99 12.05
C SER A 79 -15.38 33.42 12.01
N TYR A 80 -14.44 34.08 12.71
CA TYR A 80 -13.09 33.60 12.94
C TYR A 80 -13.13 32.24 13.66
N ILE A 81 -13.94 32.08 14.72
CA ILE A 81 -14.10 30.80 15.43
C ILE A 81 -14.79 29.72 14.57
N GLY A 82 -15.64 30.11 13.62
CA GLY A 82 -16.42 29.20 12.77
C GLY A 82 -17.83 28.92 13.29
N LEU A 83 -18.35 29.79 14.17
CA LEU A 83 -19.74 29.80 14.60
C LEU A 83 -20.66 30.51 13.59
N LEU A 84 -20.10 31.43 12.80
CA LEU A 84 -20.79 32.15 11.74
C LEU A 84 -20.05 31.98 10.40
N GLU A 85 -20.83 32.01 9.34
CA GLU A 85 -20.36 32.19 7.96
C GLU A 85 -20.72 33.62 7.52
N TYR A 86 -20.09 34.13 6.47
CA TYR A 86 -20.55 35.34 5.80
C TYR A 86 -20.36 35.26 4.28
N ASN A 87 -21.13 36.07 3.57
CA ASN A 87 -21.06 36.22 2.12
C ASN A 87 -21.55 37.61 1.70
N TRP A 88 -21.61 37.86 0.40
CA TRP A 88 -22.07 39.12 -0.21
C TRP A 88 -23.22 38.85 -1.19
N GLU A 89 -23.98 37.78 -1.00
CA GLU A 89 -25.06 37.36 -1.90
C GLU A 89 -26.36 38.13 -1.64
N ASN A 90 -26.32 39.44 -1.85
CA ASN A 90 -27.48 40.31 -1.87
C ASN A 90 -27.36 41.35 -2.98
N SER A 91 -28.47 42.02 -3.33
CA SER A 91 -28.52 42.99 -4.43
C SER A 91 -27.56 44.17 -4.26
N THR A 92 -27.18 44.49 -3.02
CA THR A 92 -26.26 45.58 -2.69
C THR A 92 -24.80 45.15 -2.58
N ARG A 93 -24.50 43.85 -2.71
CA ARG A 93 -23.18 43.25 -2.41
C ARG A 93 -22.61 43.72 -1.07
N THR A 94 -23.44 43.82 -0.03
CA THR A 94 -23.02 44.16 1.33
C THR A 94 -22.73 42.88 2.12
N LYS A 95 -21.73 42.91 3.03
CA LYS A 95 -21.41 41.75 3.88
C LYS A 95 -22.62 41.38 4.73
N GLN A 96 -22.95 40.10 4.75
CA GLN A 96 -24.02 39.57 5.59
C GLN A 96 -23.56 38.29 6.28
N TRP A 97 -23.82 38.21 7.59
CA TRP A 97 -23.50 37.06 8.42
C TRP A 97 -24.66 36.08 8.46
N VAL A 98 -24.32 34.80 8.45
CA VAL A 98 -25.26 33.69 8.45
C VAL A 98 -24.90 32.78 9.61
N LEU A 99 -25.84 32.56 10.52
CA LEU A 99 -25.74 31.48 11.49
C LEU A 99 -26.04 30.17 10.73
N PRO A 100 -25.05 29.28 10.52
CA PRO A 100 -25.30 28.03 9.85
C PRO A 100 -26.18 27.12 10.72
N MET A 101 -26.88 26.19 10.09
CA MET A 101 -27.46 25.09 10.85
C MET A 101 -26.37 24.11 11.22
N LEU A 102 -26.52 23.45 12.36
CA LEU A 102 -25.54 22.46 12.79
C LEU A 102 -25.70 21.12 12.03
N VAL A 103 -24.89 20.95 10.99
CA VAL A 103 -24.73 19.74 10.17
C VAL A 103 -23.24 19.41 10.08
N PRO A 104 -22.83 18.25 9.56
CA PRO A 104 -21.42 17.95 9.40
C PRO A 104 -20.59 19.06 8.73
N GLY A 105 -21.11 19.68 7.66
CA GLY A 105 -20.41 20.75 6.94
C GLY A 105 -20.22 22.05 7.75
N SER A 106 -21.08 22.37 8.70
CA SER A 106 -20.87 23.55 9.56
C SER A 106 -19.99 23.26 10.77
N ALA A 107 -19.97 22.00 11.24
CA ALA A 107 -19.00 21.54 12.23
C ALA A 107 -17.56 21.63 11.70
N GLU A 108 -17.38 21.51 10.39
CA GLU A 108 -16.09 21.64 9.71
C GLU A 108 -15.45 23.02 9.92
N PHE A 109 -16.20 24.13 9.94
CA PHE A 109 -15.61 25.48 10.10
C PHE A 109 -14.89 25.67 11.44
N MET A 110 -15.33 24.97 12.48
CA MET A 110 -14.65 24.94 13.78
C MET A 110 -13.39 24.03 13.79
N ASN A 111 -13.16 23.27 12.72
CA ASN A 111 -12.07 22.30 12.57
C ASN A 111 -11.05 22.71 11.49
N MET A 112 -11.31 23.75 10.70
CA MET A 112 -10.45 24.20 9.59
C MET A 112 -9.20 24.98 10.04
N ARG A 113 -8.98 25.11 11.35
CA ARG A 113 -7.79 25.77 11.91
C ARG A 113 -7.11 24.88 12.92
N GLN A 114 -5.82 24.64 12.69
CA GLN A 114 -5.05 23.70 13.48
C GLN A 114 -4.90 24.19 14.92
N SER A 115 -4.57 25.47 15.11
CA SER A 115 -4.47 26.12 16.42
C SER A 115 -5.73 25.94 17.27
N GLN A 116 -6.91 26.12 16.67
CA GLN A 116 -8.18 25.95 17.36
C GLN A 116 -8.44 24.48 17.76
N LEU A 117 -8.07 23.51 16.92
CA LEU A 117 -8.19 22.09 17.28
C LEU A 117 -7.19 21.66 18.35
N ASP A 118 -6.02 22.30 18.39
CA ASP A 118 -5.02 22.06 19.40
C ASP A 118 -5.49 22.61 20.75
N GLU A 119 -6.08 23.80 20.78
CA GLU A 119 -6.68 24.41 21.98
C GLU A 119 -7.96 23.69 22.43
N HIS A 120 -8.81 23.27 21.48
CA HIS A 120 -10.13 22.70 21.74
C HIS A 120 -10.33 21.35 21.02
N PRO A 121 -9.63 20.27 21.44
CA PRO A 121 -9.70 18.94 20.81
C PRO A 121 -11.12 18.35 20.75
N VAL A 122 -12.03 18.81 21.62
CA VAL A 122 -13.43 18.34 21.64
C VAL A 122 -14.18 18.68 20.35
N MET A 123 -13.76 19.71 19.62
CA MET A 123 -14.34 20.09 18.31
C MET A 123 -14.18 18.98 17.26
N ALA A 124 -13.04 18.25 17.28
CA ALA A 124 -12.82 17.09 16.42
C ALA A 124 -13.81 15.97 16.74
N LYS A 125 -14.07 15.72 18.03
CA LYS A 125 -15.06 14.72 18.45
C LYS A 125 -16.47 15.12 18.03
N PHE A 126 -16.81 16.41 18.14
CA PHE A 126 -18.07 16.95 17.70
C PHE A 126 -18.29 16.79 16.18
N PHE A 127 -17.29 17.11 15.36
CA PHE A 127 -17.36 16.90 13.91
C PHE A 127 -17.53 15.41 13.55
N GLU A 128 -16.75 14.55 14.22
CA GLU A 128 -16.79 13.10 14.05
C GLU A 128 -18.14 12.49 14.42
N GLN A 129 -18.82 12.99 15.46
CA GLN A 129 -20.13 12.49 15.89
C GLN A 129 -21.27 13.05 15.04
N SER A 130 -21.19 14.32 14.64
CA SER A 130 -22.18 14.99 13.79
C SER A 130 -22.37 14.26 12.46
N SER A 131 -21.29 13.78 11.85
CA SER A 131 -21.37 12.99 10.59
C SER A 131 -21.67 11.49 10.79
N LYS A 132 -21.99 11.07 12.01
CA LYS A 132 -22.54 9.73 12.32
C LYS A 132 -23.99 9.85 12.78
N ASN A 133 -24.22 10.30 14.01
CA ASN A 133 -25.49 10.12 14.69
C ASN A 133 -26.61 10.96 14.07
N ALA A 134 -26.29 12.15 13.56
CA ALA A 134 -27.28 13.02 12.97
C ALA A 134 -27.90 12.44 11.68
N LEU A 135 -27.12 11.66 10.93
CA LEU A 135 -27.53 11.09 9.64
C LEU A 135 -28.01 9.64 9.74
N ALA A 136 -27.71 8.95 10.85
CA ALA A 136 -28.04 7.54 11.07
C ALA A 136 -29.51 7.19 10.83
N LYS A 137 -30.45 8.04 11.29
CA LYS A 137 -31.89 7.82 11.11
C LYS A 137 -32.38 8.19 9.71
N ALA A 138 -31.65 9.03 8.98
CA ALA A 138 -32.06 9.60 7.69
C ALA A 138 -31.44 8.89 6.49
N SER A 139 -30.30 8.21 6.65
CA SER A 139 -29.49 7.65 5.55
C SER A 139 -30.27 6.75 4.58
N ALA A 140 -31.15 5.89 5.10
CA ALA A 140 -32.01 5.02 4.29
C ALA A 140 -33.16 5.74 3.55
N MET A 141 -33.41 7.01 3.88
CA MET A 141 -34.48 7.84 3.29
C MET A 141 -33.93 8.87 2.29
N VAL A 142 -32.64 8.80 1.96
CA VAL A 142 -31.99 9.72 1.03
C VAL A 142 -32.20 9.26 -0.42
N PRO A 143 -32.90 10.05 -1.26
CA PRO A 143 -33.03 9.75 -2.68
C PRO A 143 -31.71 9.99 -3.42
N LEU A 144 -31.65 9.57 -4.69
CA LEU A 144 -30.64 10.07 -5.63
C LEU A 144 -30.59 11.61 -5.60
N GLY A 145 -29.38 12.16 -5.72
CA GLY A 145 -29.13 13.60 -5.59
C GLY A 145 -29.03 14.09 -4.15
N GLY A 146 -28.96 13.17 -3.18
CA GLY A 146 -28.71 13.47 -1.77
C GLY A 146 -29.86 14.13 -1.02
N GLY A 147 -30.94 14.55 -1.70
CA GLY A 147 -32.15 15.12 -1.07
C GLY A 147 -31.89 16.35 -0.20
N GLY A 148 -30.81 17.10 -0.47
CA GLY A 148 -30.39 18.27 0.30
C GLY A 148 -29.76 17.95 1.66
N VAL A 149 -29.21 16.75 1.84
CA VAL A 149 -28.48 16.34 3.06
C VAL A 149 -27.16 15.61 2.78
N GLY A 150 -26.79 15.43 1.51
CA GLY A 150 -25.60 14.67 1.11
C GLY A 150 -24.48 15.55 0.56
N LEU A 151 -23.52 14.90 -0.09
CA LEU A 151 -22.61 15.53 -1.05
C LEU A 151 -22.84 14.89 -2.42
N HIS A 152 -22.25 15.47 -3.45
CA HIS A 152 -22.25 14.91 -4.79
C HIS A 152 -20.81 14.63 -5.20
N VAL A 153 -20.49 13.36 -5.44
CA VAL A 153 -19.23 12.96 -6.08
C VAL A 153 -19.23 13.47 -7.50
N ILE A 154 -18.15 14.16 -7.86
CA ILE A 154 -17.86 14.51 -9.25
C ILE A 154 -16.90 13.43 -9.77
N PRO A 155 -17.22 12.76 -10.89
CA PRO A 155 -16.29 11.85 -11.53
C PRO A 155 -14.99 12.57 -11.92
N VAL A 156 -13.87 11.86 -11.96
CA VAL A 156 -12.68 12.37 -12.64
C VAL A 156 -13.06 12.71 -14.08
N GLU A 157 -12.76 13.93 -14.54
CA GLU A 157 -13.30 14.45 -15.80
C GLU A 157 -12.94 13.57 -17.00
N LYS A 158 -11.67 13.13 -17.08
CA LYS A 158 -11.17 12.16 -18.05
C LYS A 158 -11.95 10.84 -18.12
N ALA A 159 -12.66 10.46 -17.06
CA ALA A 159 -13.47 9.24 -17.01
C ALA A 159 -14.84 9.38 -17.69
N ILE A 160 -15.28 10.60 -17.98
CA ILE A 160 -16.59 10.90 -18.56
C ILE A 160 -16.50 11.72 -19.86
N GLU A 161 -15.31 12.06 -20.33
CA GLU A 161 -15.07 12.82 -21.58
C GLU A 161 -15.77 12.20 -22.81
N THR A 162 -15.84 10.86 -22.87
CA THR A 162 -16.48 10.15 -23.99
C THR A 162 -17.97 9.86 -23.76
N GLU A 163 -18.55 10.27 -22.64
CA GLU A 163 -19.98 10.07 -22.35
C GLU A 163 -20.81 11.22 -22.96
N ASN A 164 -21.54 10.89 -24.01
CA ASN A 164 -22.37 11.82 -24.78
C ASN A 164 -23.56 12.38 -23.97
N GLN A 165 -23.92 11.74 -22.85
CA GLN A 165 -25.03 12.16 -21.98
C GLN A 165 -24.58 12.89 -20.71
N SER A 166 -23.29 13.23 -20.60
CA SER A 166 -22.79 13.98 -19.44
C SER A 166 -23.43 15.38 -19.36
N VAL A 167 -23.58 15.89 -18.14
CA VAL A 167 -24.21 17.20 -17.88
C VAL A 167 -23.24 18.11 -17.15
N SER A 168 -23.38 19.43 -17.32
CA SER A 168 -22.39 20.42 -16.86
C SER A 168 -22.05 20.31 -15.37
N VAL A 169 -23.03 20.03 -14.51
CA VAL A 169 -22.82 19.92 -13.04
C VAL A 169 -21.88 18.77 -12.64
N GLU A 170 -21.58 17.85 -13.55
CA GLU A 170 -20.70 16.69 -13.35
C GLU A 170 -19.28 16.92 -13.87
N HIS A 171 -18.98 18.11 -14.38
CA HIS A 171 -17.66 18.51 -14.85
C HIS A 171 -17.04 19.50 -13.86
N ILE A 172 -15.76 19.32 -13.52
CA ILE A 172 -15.08 20.27 -12.63
C ILE A 172 -14.91 21.60 -13.34
N GLU A 173 -14.57 21.57 -14.64
CA GLU A 173 -14.41 22.76 -15.47
C GLU A 173 -15.63 23.70 -15.38
N HIS A 174 -16.86 23.16 -15.41
CA HIS A 174 -18.09 23.95 -15.26
C HIS A 174 -18.10 24.79 -13.99
N TRP A 175 -17.67 24.22 -12.87
CA TRP A 175 -17.61 24.91 -11.59
C TRP A 175 -16.48 25.92 -11.54
N LEU A 176 -15.34 25.62 -12.16
CA LEU A 176 -14.23 26.57 -12.25
C LEU A 176 -14.64 27.79 -13.07
N ASP A 177 -15.21 27.61 -14.26
CA ASP A 177 -15.69 28.70 -15.12
C ASP A 177 -16.71 29.60 -14.41
N LYS A 178 -17.61 29.00 -13.64
CA LYS A 178 -18.64 29.72 -12.90
C LYS A 178 -18.08 30.67 -11.84
N TYR A 179 -16.97 30.30 -11.21
CA TYR A 179 -16.32 31.08 -10.15
C TYR A 179 -14.96 31.62 -10.58
N GLU A 180 -14.79 31.89 -11.88
CA GLU A 180 -13.53 32.35 -12.48
C GLU A 180 -12.86 33.45 -11.64
N GLY A 181 -11.58 33.24 -11.34
CA GLY A 181 -10.75 34.17 -10.55
C GLY A 181 -11.05 34.25 -9.05
N LYS A 182 -11.91 33.38 -8.51
CA LYS A 182 -12.28 33.36 -7.08
C LYS A 182 -12.14 31.97 -6.46
N TYR A 183 -10.91 31.58 -6.18
CA TYR A 183 -10.55 30.29 -5.58
C TYR A 183 -9.63 30.46 -4.37
N ALA A 184 -9.79 29.60 -3.37
CA ALA A 184 -8.86 29.49 -2.25
C ALA A 184 -8.57 28.03 -1.89
N ALA A 185 -7.30 27.70 -1.65
CA ALA A 185 -6.92 26.44 -1.03
C ALA A 185 -7.15 26.52 0.49
N SER A 186 -7.64 25.43 1.06
CA SER A 186 -7.93 25.29 2.49
C SER A 186 -7.55 23.88 2.97
N PRO A 187 -7.21 23.73 4.26
CA PRO A 187 -6.87 22.43 4.80
C PRO A 187 -8.09 21.53 4.91
N CYS A 188 -7.89 20.24 4.73
CA CYS A 188 -8.91 19.23 4.89
C CYS A 188 -9.21 19.00 6.39
N SER A 189 -10.28 19.64 6.86
CA SER A 189 -10.83 19.51 8.23
C SER A 189 -10.97 18.05 8.70
N CYS A 190 -11.35 17.14 7.80
CA CYS A 190 -11.50 15.71 8.11
C CYS A 190 -10.17 15.05 8.49
N ARG A 191 -9.06 15.44 7.85
CA ARG A 191 -7.71 14.91 8.14
C ARG A 191 -7.25 15.42 9.49
N MET A 192 -7.37 16.72 9.72
CA MET A 192 -7.01 17.37 10.99
C MET A 192 -7.79 16.77 12.16
N SER A 193 -9.12 16.69 12.02
CA SER A 193 -10.00 16.09 13.05
C SER A 193 -9.63 14.64 13.33
N ARG A 194 -9.38 13.83 12.29
CA ARG A 194 -8.96 12.43 12.48
C ARG A 194 -7.60 12.30 13.13
N ALA A 195 -6.63 13.12 12.74
CA ALA A 195 -5.31 13.16 13.37
C ALA A 195 -5.45 13.50 14.87
N ARG A 196 -6.24 14.52 15.22
CA ARG A 196 -6.51 14.90 16.62
C ARG A 196 -7.16 13.79 17.44
N LEU A 197 -7.90 12.89 16.79
CA LEU A 197 -8.53 11.73 17.41
C LEU A 197 -7.63 10.46 17.42
N GLY A 198 -6.37 10.56 16.99
CA GLY A 198 -5.44 9.41 16.87
C GLY A 198 -5.83 8.42 15.77
N GLN A 199 -6.55 8.89 14.75
CA GLN A 199 -7.10 8.08 13.65
C GLN A 199 -6.77 8.64 12.26
N GLY A 200 -5.74 9.49 12.17
CA GLY A 200 -5.21 10.02 10.91
C GLY A 200 -4.60 8.90 10.05
N CYS A 201 -4.30 9.20 8.79
CA CYS A 201 -3.83 8.20 7.81
C CYS A 201 -2.38 8.40 7.31
N GLY A 202 -1.71 9.46 7.78
CA GLY A 202 -0.33 9.83 7.42
C GLY A 202 -0.25 10.95 6.40
N ASP A 203 -1.34 11.21 5.67
CA ASP A 203 -1.37 12.28 4.70
C ASP A 203 -1.51 13.67 5.37
N ASP A 204 -0.81 14.67 4.81
CA ASP A 204 -0.87 16.07 5.23
C ASP A 204 -2.28 16.66 5.02
N PRO A 205 -2.80 17.51 5.94
CA PRO A 205 -4.09 18.15 5.78
C PRO A 205 -4.10 19.34 4.83
N SER A 206 -2.96 19.94 4.48
CA SER A 206 -2.88 21.27 3.87
C SER A 206 -3.38 21.31 2.41
N ASP A 207 -4.09 22.38 2.04
CA ASP A 207 -4.48 22.75 0.67
C ASP A 207 -5.25 21.69 -0.16
N TRP A 208 -5.91 20.72 0.47
CA TRP A 208 -6.70 19.71 -0.26
C TRP A 208 -8.14 20.13 -0.59
N CYS A 209 -8.71 21.11 0.09
CA CYS A 209 -10.07 21.57 -0.18
C CYS A 209 -10.02 22.92 -0.90
N ILE A 210 -10.74 23.05 -2.01
CA ILE A 210 -10.77 24.26 -2.82
C ILE A 210 -12.08 24.98 -2.56
N ALA A 211 -12.05 26.13 -1.89
CA ALA A 211 -13.19 27.01 -1.74
C ALA A 211 -13.36 27.89 -3.00
N VAL A 212 -14.61 28.21 -3.36
CA VAL A 212 -14.94 28.96 -4.57
C VAL A 212 -15.91 30.12 -4.30
N GLY A 213 -15.83 31.19 -5.09
CA GLY A 213 -16.70 32.36 -4.97
C GLY A 213 -16.55 33.09 -3.63
N ASP A 214 -17.67 33.55 -3.04
CA ASP A 214 -17.67 34.24 -1.74
C ASP A 214 -17.07 33.37 -0.61
N MET A 215 -17.07 32.03 -0.75
CA MET A 215 -16.44 31.13 0.21
C MET A 215 -14.91 31.24 0.20
N ALA A 216 -14.30 31.53 -0.96
CA ALA A 216 -12.86 31.76 -1.04
C ALA A 216 -12.46 32.97 -0.19
N ASP A 217 -13.25 34.04 -0.26
CA ASP A 217 -13.04 35.25 0.55
C ASP A 217 -13.19 34.94 2.06
N TYR A 218 -14.24 34.20 2.46
CA TYR A 218 -14.39 33.75 3.86
C TYR A 218 -13.19 32.95 4.37
N ILE A 219 -12.69 31.99 3.58
CA ILE A 219 -11.54 31.15 3.98
C ILE A 219 -10.29 31.99 4.20
N VAL A 220 -9.99 32.93 3.30
CA VAL A 220 -8.76 33.73 3.41
C VAL A 220 -8.88 34.75 4.53
N GLU A 221 -9.99 35.48 4.60
CA GLU A 221 -10.19 36.55 5.59
C GLU A 221 -10.28 36.03 7.03
N THR A 222 -10.58 34.74 7.22
CA THR A 222 -10.69 34.11 8.54
C THR A 222 -9.49 33.22 8.91
N ASP A 223 -8.38 33.35 8.19
CA ASP A 223 -7.13 32.62 8.44
C ASP A 223 -7.31 31.09 8.37
N ARG A 224 -7.99 30.63 7.32
CA ARG A 224 -8.24 29.20 7.03
C ARG A 224 -7.59 28.72 5.74
N GLY A 225 -6.90 29.59 5.01
CA GLY A 225 -6.35 29.24 3.72
C GLY A 225 -5.83 30.43 2.96
N ARG A 226 -5.56 30.22 1.66
CA ARG A 226 -4.94 31.22 0.78
C ARG A 226 -5.63 31.23 -0.57
N TYR A 227 -5.65 32.40 -1.23
CA TYR A 227 -6.06 32.45 -2.62
C TYR A 227 -5.12 31.63 -3.50
N ILE A 228 -5.69 31.03 -4.54
CA ILE A 228 -4.96 30.23 -5.53
C ILE A 228 -5.41 30.57 -6.95
N THR A 229 -4.53 30.32 -7.90
CA THR A 229 -4.82 30.42 -9.33
C THR A 229 -5.58 29.19 -9.85
N ARG A 230 -6.15 29.30 -11.05
CA ARG A 230 -6.79 28.17 -11.72
C ARG A 230 -5.80 27.03 -12.03
N ASP A 231 -4.56 27.37 -12.34
CA ASP A 231 -3.51 26.37 -12.58
C ASP A 231 -3.18 25.58 -11.31
N GLU A 232 -3.03 26.26 -10.17
CA GLU A 232 -2.85 25.61 -8.86
C GLU A 232 -4.04 24.72 -8.49
N VAL A 233 -5.27 25.11 -8.85
CA VAL A 233 -6.46 24.25 -8.69
C VAL A 233 -6.28 22.94 -9.45
N TYR A 234 -5.89 22.99 -10.74
CA TYR A 234 -5.66 21.78 -11.52
C TYR A 234 -4.51 20.93 -10.98
N GLU A 235 -3.44 21.54 -10.47
CA GLU A 235 -2.35 20.81 -9.82
C GLU A 235 -2.82 20.04 -8.57
N ILE A 236 -3.64 20.67 -7.72
CA ILE A 236 -4.22 20.03 -6.54
C ILE A 236 -5.12 18.85 -6.95
N LEU A 237 -5.99 19.05 -7.96
CA LEU A 237 -6.90 18.03 -8.46
C LEU A 237 -6.15 16.84 -9.07
N GLN A 238 -5.15 17.09 -9.91
CA GLN A 238 -4.33 16.04 -10.53
C GLN A 238 -3.57 15.26 -9.44
N ARG A 239 -2.98 15.94 -8.47
CA ARG A 239 -2.29 15.29 -7.34
C ARG A 239 -3.26 14.46 -6.49
N ALA A 240 -4.47 14.93 -6.27
CA ALA A 240 -5.52 14.19 -5.58
C ALA A 240 -5.89 12.90 -6.34
N GLU A 241 -6.04 12.96 -7.67
CA GLU A 241 -6.30 11.80 -8.53
C GLU A 241 -5.14 10.79 -8.56
N ASP A 242 -3.90 11.28 -8.51
CA ASP A 242 -2.71 10.44 -8.44
C ASP A 242 -2.65 9.64 -7.13
N ASN A 243 -3.09 10.26 -6.04
CA ASN A 243 -3.23 9.63 -4.73
C ASN A 243 -4.55 8.82 -4.56
N GLY A 244 -5.44 8.82 -5.57
CA GLY A 244 -6.72 8.10 -5.50
C GLY A 244 -7.76 8.76 -4.58
N PHE A 245 -7.73 10.09 -4.45
CA PHE A 245 -8.72 10.86 -3.69
C PHE A 245 -9.94 11.19 -4.56
N VAL A 246 -11.10 11.29 -3.92
CA VAL A 246 -12.39 11.47 -4.60
C VAL A 246 -12.81 12.93 -4.58
N HIS A 247 -13.14 13.48 -5.73
CA HIS A 247 -13.71 14.81 -5.86
C HIS A 247 -15.17 14.83 -5.40
N GLN A 248 -15.51 15.78 -4.53
CA GLN A 248 -16.88 15.98 -4.04
C GLN A 248 -17.23 17.46 -3.98
N ILE A 249 -18.49 17.77 -4.25
CA ILE A 249 -19.08 19.10 -4.06
C ILE A 249 -20.28 19.06 -3.12
N THR A 250 -20.59 20.22 -2.56
CA THR A 250 -21.80 20.43 -1.76
C THR A 250 -23.04 20.42 -2.64
N ASN A 251 -24.12 19.74 -2.24
CA ASN A 251 -25.39 19.70 -3.00
C ASN A 251 -26.58 20.36 -2.27
N ILE A 252 -26.31 21.01 -1.14
CA ILE A 252 -27.33 21.53 -0.22
C ILE A 252 -27.92 22.89 -0.64
N ASP A 253 -27.31 23.57 -1.61
CA ASP A 253 -27.76 24.87 -2.13
C ASP A 253 -28.36 24.81 -3.53
N GLY A 254 -28.55 23.58 -4.03
CA GLY A 254 -29.11 23.30 -5.35
C GLY A 254 -28.05 23.25 -6.44
N GLU A 255 -28.50 23.02 -7.67
CA GLU A 255 -27.66 22.75 -8.85
C GLU A 255 -26.88 23.98 -9.33
N ASP A 256 -27.24 25.16 -8.84
CA ASP A 256 -26.65 26.42 -9.27
C ASP A 256 -25.58 26.94 -8.29
N LYS A 257 -25.23 26.21 -7.22
CA LYS A 257 -24.30 26.72 -6.23
C LYS A 257 -23.53 25.64 -5.49
N ILE A 258 -22.23 25.85 -5.35
CA ILE A 258 -21.33 25.09 -4.48
C ILE A 258 -20.46 26.09 -3.70
N PHE A 259 -19.89 25.65 -2.59
CA PHE A 259 -18.95 26.46 -1.80
C PHE A 259 -17.53 25.95 -1.87
N ALA A 260 -17.36 24.65 -2.13
CA ALA A 260 -16.06 24.01 -2.18
C ALA A 260 -16.08 22.74 -3.04
N ILE A 261 -14.89 22.41 -3.55
CA ILE A 261 -14.52 21.13 -4.16
C ILE A 261 -13.56 20.45 -3.18
N CYS A 262 -13.95 19.28 -2.65
CA CYS A 262 -13.20 18.55 -1.65
C CYS A 262 -12.47 17.34 -2.27
N ASN A 263 -11.17 17.20 -2.01
CA ASN A 263 -10.35 16.06 -2.45
C ASN A 263 -10.24 14.98 -1.37
N CYS A 264 -11.16 14.02 -1.39
CA CYS A 264 -11.47 13.19 -0.23
C CYS A 264 -10.75 11.83 -0.23
N ASN A 265 -9.90 11.60 0.78
CA ASN A 265 -9.38 10.28 1.10
C ASN A 265 -10.38 9.51 1.97
N VAL A 266 -10.84 8.34 1.52
CA VAL A 266 -11.83 7.52 2.24
C VAL A 266 -11.39 7.03 3.63
N ASN A 267 -10.07 7.00 3.90
CA ASN A 267 -9.55 6.60 5.21
C ASN A 267 -9.88 7.61 6.32
N VAL A 268 -10.15 8.87 5.95
CA VAL A 268 -10.32 9.99 6.88
C VAL A 268 -11.63 10.75 6.67
N CYS A 269 -12.08 10.88 5.42
CA CYS A 269 -13.19 11.73 5.00
C CYS A 269 -14.51 11.38 5.71
N TYR A 270 -15.13 12.38 6.35
CA TYR A 270 -16.42 12.22 6.98
C TYR A 270 -17.60 12.26 6.01
N ALA A 271 -17.48 12.94 4.86
CA ALA A 271 -18.49 12.93 3.80
C ALA A 271 -18.66 11.54 3.19
N LEU A 272 -17.61 10.98 2.57
CA LEU A 272 -17.61 9.61 2.03
C LEU A 272 -18.03 8.57 3.06
N ARG A 273 -17.61 8.74 4.32
CA ARG A 273 -18.01 7.87 5.42
C ARG A 273 -19.53 7.72 5.50
N THR A 274 -20.31 8.75 5.24
CA THR A 274 -21.77 8.66 5.36
C THR A 274 -22.33 7.56 4.43
N SER A 275 -21.87 7.50 3.18
CA SER A 275 -22.25 6.43 2.26
C SER A 275 -21.69 5.07 2.63
N GLN A 276 -20.45 5.01 3.13
CA GLN A 276 -19.76 3.75 3.40
C GLN A 276 -20.16 3.10 4.75
N LEU A 277 -20.32 3.93 5.79
CA LEU A 277 -20.73 3.50 7.13
C LEU A 277 -22.17 3.01 7.13
N PHE A 278 -23.10 3.77 6.54
CA PHE A 278 -24.51 3.37 6.49
C PHE A 278 -24.82 2.41 5.35
N ASN A 279 -23.82 2.18 4.48
CA ASN A 279 -23.90 1.29 3.34
C ASN A 279 -25.00 1.71 2.35
N THR A 280 -25.11 3.03 2.16
CA THR A 280 -26.13 3.68 1.31
C THR A 280 -25.43 4.63 0.32
N PRO A 281 -25.34 4.31 -0.97
CA PRO A 281 -24.52 5.09 -1.89
C PRO A 281 -25.09 6.49 -2.17
N ASN A 282 -26.42 6.68 -2.10
CA ASN A 282 -27.13 7.92 -2.47
C ASN A 282 -26.71 9.20 -1.72
N LEU A 283 -26.02 9.06 -0.58
CA LEU A 283 -25.49 10.20 0.18
C LEU A 283 -24.30 10.89 -0.48
N SER A 284 -23.56 10.20 -1.35
CA SER A 284 -22.38 10.74 -2.04
C SER A 284 -22.35 10.42 -3.54
N ARG A 285 -23.18 9.49 -4.04
CA ARG A 285 -23.12 8.95 -5.41
C ARG A 285 -23.32 10.01 -6.51
N SER A 286 -22.56 9.87 -7.60
CA SER A 286 -22.76 10.60 -8.87
C SER A 286 -23.81 9.93 -9.77
N ALA A 287 -24.09 10.45 -10.97
CA ALA A 287 -24.98 9.76 -11.91
C ALA A 287 -24.38 8.51 -12.56
N TYR A 288 -23.11 8.19 -12.26
CA TYR A 288 -22.36 7.17 -12.97
C TYR A 288 -22.17 5.90 -12.15
N VAL A 289 -22.10 4.78 -12.86
CA VAL A 289 -21.77 3.47 -12.34
C VAL A 289 -20.65 2.89 -13.19
N ALA A 290 -19.63 2.34 -12.54
CA ALA A 290 -18.54 1.66 -13.23
C ALA A 290 -18.96 0.25 -13.65
N ARG A 291 -18.57 -0.19 -14.85
CA ARG A 291 -18.70 -1.57 -15.32
C ARG A 291 -17.39 -2.06 -15.91
N THR A 292 -17.08 -3.34 -15.70
CA THR A 292 -15.91 -3.99 -16.29
C THR A 292 -16.32 -4.74 -17.56
N GLU A 293 -15.58 -4.54 -18.65
CA GLU A 293 -15.52 -5.44 -19.79
C GLU A 293 -14.55 -6.58 -19.48
N THR A 294 -15.07 -7.70 -19.01
CA THR A 294 -14.26 -8.82 -18.47
C THR A 294 -13.28 -9.41 -19.48
N GLU A 295 -13.61 -9.37 -20.77
CA GLU A 295 -12.74 -9.86 -21.85
C GLU A 295 -11.43 -9.06 -21.95
N LYS A 296 -11.50 -7.74 -21.81
CA LYS A 296 -10.32 -6.85 -21.82
C LYS A 296 -9.57 -6.86 -20.48
N CYS A 297 -10.28 -7.17 -19.39
CA CYS A 297 -9.71 -7.10 -18.04
C CYS A 297 -8.65 -8.16 -17.81
N VAL A 298 -7.56 -7.83 -17.13
CA VAL A 298 -6.46 -8.77 -16.83
C VAL A 298 -6.21 -8.92 -15.33
N ALA A 299 -7.19 -8.55 -14.49
CA ALA A 299 -7.10 -8.63 -13.03
C ALA A 299 -5.79 -8.05 -12.44
N CYS A 300 -5.25 -6.97 -13.03
CA CYS A 300 -4.03 -6.36 -12.50
C CYS A 300 -4.21 -5.81 -11.07
N GLY A 301 -5.43 -5.40 -10.71
CA GLY A 301 -5.79 -4.96 -9.36
C GLY A 301 -5.78 -3.44 -9.16
N ARG A 302 -5.26 -2.66 -10.12
CA ARG A 302 -5.14 -1.18 -9.96
C ARG A 302 -6.46 -0.49 -9.62
N CYS A 303 -7.54 -0.88 -10.29
CA CYS A 303 -8.88 -0.34 -10.03
C CYS A 303 -9.42 -0.71 -8.64
N VAL A 304 -8.99 -1.85 -8.08
CA VAL A 304 -9.37 -2.32 -6.74
C VAL A 304 -8.65 -1.51 -5.67
N GLU A 305 -7.34 -1.28 -5.86
CA GLU A 305 -6.49 -0.51 -4.93
C GLU A 305 -7.00 0.91 -4.71
N VAL A 306 -7.47 1.58 -5.77
CA VAL A 306 -7.97 2.96 -5.71
C VAL A 306 -9.47 3.06 -5.41
N CYS A 307 -10.23 1.96 -5.37
CA CYS A 307 -11.67 2.04 -5.17
C CYS A 307 -12.01 2.49 -3.73
N PRO A 308 -12.58 3.70 -3.52
CA PRO A 308 -12.86 4.20 -2.18
C PRO A 308 -13.99 3.42 -1.51
N ALA A 309 -14.96 2.98 -2.30
CA ALA A 309 -16.13 2.27 -1.81
C ALA A 309 -15.87 0.77 -1.59
N GLY A 310 -14.73 0.22 -2.03
CA GLY A 310 -14.54 -1.24 -2.12
C GLY A 310 -15.65 -1.90 -2.94
N ALA A 311 -16.11 -1.20 -3.98
CA ALA A 311 -17.11 -1.66 -4.94
C ALA A 311 -16.47 -2.49 -6.07
N VAL A 312 -15.18 -2.30 -6.35
CA VAL A 312 -14.43 -3.12 -7.30
C VAL A 312 -13.59 -4.11 -6.51
N LYS A 313 -13.66 -5.39 -6.86
CA LYS A 313 -12.79 -6.45 -6.32
C LYS A 313 -12.33 -7.38 -7.43
N LEU A 314 -11.24 -8.09 -7.19
CA LEU A 314 -10.79 -9.16 -8.07
C LEU A 314 -11.64 -10.42 -7.86
N GLY A 315 -12.00 -11.03 -8.97
CA GLY A 315 -12.69 -12.32 -9.05
C GLY A 315 -12.06 -13.22 -10.12
N GLN A 316 -12.75 -14.32 -10.37
CA GLN A 316 -12.47 -15.30 -11.40
C GLN A 316 -13.06 -14.88 -12.76
N LYS A 317 -12.31 -15.10 -13.83
CA LYS A 317 -12.79 -14.98 -15.22
C LYS A 317 -13.12 -16.33 -15.85
N LEU A 318 -12.44 -17.39 -15.43
CA LEU A 318 -12.65 -18.73 -15.98
C LEU A 318 -14.00 -19.31 -15.51
N CYS A 319 -14.58 -20.23 -16.27
CA CYS A 319 -15.79 -20.93 -15.85
C CYS A 319 -15.48 -21.92 -14.73
N ALA A 320 -16.41 -22.08 -13.79
CA ALA A 320 -16.35 -23.15 -12.81
C ALA A 320 -16.84 -24.46 -13.44
N SER A 321 -16.05 -25.54 -13.38
CA SER A 321 -16.38 -26.85 -13.95
C SER A 321 -17.71 -27.41 -13.43
N SER A 322 -18.03 -27.11 -12.18
CA SER A 322 -19.28 -27.49 -11.52
C SER A 322 -20.54 -26.88 -12.14
N THR A 323 -20.42 -25.74 -12.85
CA THR A 323 -21.57 -24.99 -13.39
C THR A 323 -21.48 -24.66 -14.88
N GLY A 324 -20.30 -24.80 -15.49
CA GLY A 324 -20.01 -24.37 -16.86
C GLY A 324 -20.09 -22.85 -17.06
N LYS A 325 -20.07 -22.05 -15.97
CA LYS A 325 -20.24 -20.60 -16.00
C LYS A 325 -19.23 -19.91 -15.10
N VAL A 326 -18.93 -18.65 -15.41
CA VAL A 326 -18.19 -17.77 -14.49
C VAL A 326 -19.02 -17.58 -13.21
N PRO A 327 -18.41 -17.62 -12.01
CA PRO A 327 -19.14 -17.41 -10.76
C PRO A 327 -19.96 -16.12 -10.76
N GLU A 328 -21.15 -16.18 -10.16
CA GLU A 328 -21.93 -14.98 -9.88
C GLU A 328 -21.42 -14.30 -8.61
N TYR A 329 -21.41 -12.97 -8.60
CA TYR A 329 -20.88 -12.18 -7.51
C TYR A 329 -22.00 -11.48 -6.74
N PRO A 330 -21.91 -11.43 -5.39
CA PRO A 330 -22.94 -10.79 -4.59
C PRO A 330 -22.97 -9.29 -4.83
N LYS A 331 -24.18 -8.74 -4.91
CA LYS A 331 -24.42 -7.30 -4.90
C LYS A 331 -24.87 -6.85 -3.51
N GLN A 332 -24.36 -5.70 -3.09
CA GLN A 332 -24.78 -5.03 -1.88
C GLN A 332 -26.30 -4.80 -1.90
N GLU A 333 -27.02 -5.24 -0.86
CA GLU A 333 -28.45 -4.91 -0.73
C GLU A 333 -28.64 -3.40 -0.67
N LEU A 334 -29.73 -2.90 -1.27
CA LEU A 334 -30.08 -1.48 -1.21
C LEU A 334 -31.18 -1.20 -0.19
N PRO A 335 -31.21 -0.01 0.44
CA PRO A 335 -32.29 0.40 1.34
C PRO A 335 -33.68 0.25 0.72
N ASP A 336 -33.83 0.40 -0.58
CA ASP A 336 -35.12 0.36 -1.27
C ASP A 336 -35.77 -1.02 -1.36
N GLU A 337 -35.01 -2.07 -1.05
CA GLU A 337 -35.42 -3.46 -1.26
C GLU A 337 -35.82 -4.14 0.07
N VAL A 338 -35.21 -3.70 1.17
CA VAL A 338 -35.33 -4.33 2.49
C VAL A 338 -35.48 -3.30 3.60
N LYS A 339 -35.92 -3.75 4.79
CA LYS A 339 -35.86 -2.89 5.98
C LYS A 339 -34.39 -2.58 6.28
N TRP A 340 -34.11 -1.33 6.64
CA TRP A 340 -32.74 -0.84 6.85
C TRP A 340 -32.55 -0.43 8.31
N GLY A 341 -31.51 -0.95 8.94
CA GLY A 341 -31.15 -0.68 10.32
C GLY A 341 -29.65 -0.86 10.57
N PRO A 342 -29.20 -0.71 11.83
CA PRO A 342 -27.78 -0.84 12.20
C PRO A 342 -27.12 -2.14 11.77
N GLU A 343 -27.89 -3.22 11.61
CA GLU A 343 -27.43 -4.52 11.09
C GLU A 343 -26.96 -4.48 9.63
N LYS A 344 -27.37 -3.47 8.86
CA LYS A 344 -26.95 -3.24 7.47
C LYS A 344 -25.75 -2.28 7.36
N TRP A 345 -25.34 -1.65 8.46
CA TRP A 345 -24.23 -0.70 8.48
C TRP A 345 -22.88 -1.42 8.46
N SER A 346 -21.84 -0.70 8.04
CA SER A 346 -20.44 -1.15 8.04
C SER A 346 -19.58 -0.24 8.94
N PRO A 347 -19.63 -0.40 10.28
CA PRO A 347 -18.79 0.37 11.22
C PRO A 347 -17.29 0.35 10.89
N ASP A 348 -16.82 -0.78 10.35
CA ASP A 348 -15.43 -1.04 9.96
C ASP A 348 -15.19 -0.86 8.45
N TYR A 349 -15.96 0.01 7.78
CA TYR A 349 -15.83 0.23 6.34
C TYR A 349 -14.40 0.59 5.92
N ARG A 350 -13.62 1.26 6.78
CA ARG A 350 -12.24 1.66 6.47
C ARG A 350 -11.33 0.46 6.20
N ASN A 351 -11.56 -0.68 6.84
CA ASN A 351 -10.80 -1.91 6.59
C ASN A 351 -11.55 -2.82 5.62
N LYS A 352 -12.88 -2.98 5.77
CA LYS A 352 -13.69 -3.86 4.90
C LYS A 352 -13.75 -3.42 3.44
N ASN A 353 -13.64 -2.11 3.16
CA ASN A 353 -13.56 -1.60 1.79
C ASN A 353 -12.18 -1.81 1.16
N ARG A 354 -11.19 -2.27 1.92
CA ARG A 354 -9.82 -2.57 1.50
C ARG A 354 -9.59 -4.08 1.41
N VAL A 355 -10.64 -4.85 1.09
CA VAL A 355 -10.53 -6.28 0.80
C VAL A 355 -10.56 -6.44 -0.71
N GLU A 356 -9.49 -7.02 -1.25
CA GLU A 356 -9.14 -6.93 -2.66
C GLU A 356 -9.81 -8.01 -3.52
N THR A 357 -10.11 -9.18 -2.95
CA THR A 357 -10.68 -10.31 -3.69
C THR A 357 -12.05 -10.73 -3.15
N TYR A 358 -12.90 -11.28 -4.03
CA TYR A 358 -14.04 -12.10 -3.63
C TYR A 358 -13.61 -13.48 -3.11
N ASP A 359 -14.54 -14.20 -2.49
CA ASP A 359 -14.28 -15.54 -1.93
C ASP A 359 -13.95 -16.59 -3.00
N THR A 360 -14.39 -16.38 -4.25
CA THR A 360 -14.05 -17.20 -5.42
C THR A 360 -12.56 -17.15 -5.77
N GLY A 361 -11.82 -16.17 -5.23
CA GLY A 361 -10.42 -15.95 -5.53
C GLY A 361 -10.16 -15.28 -6.89
N THR A 362 -8.88 -15.17 -7.22
CA THR A 362 -8.37 -14.58 -8.46
C THR A 362 -7.10 -15.32 -8.94
N ALA A 363 -6.36 -14.72 -9.87
CA ALA A 363 -5.18 -15.27 -10.51
C ALA A 363 -4.15 -15.84 -9.49
N PRO A 364 -3.85 -17.16 -9.56
CA PRO A 364 -2.92 -17.80 -8.63
C PRO A 364 -1.51 -17.21 -8.64
N CYS A 365 -1.04 -16.74 -9.80
CA CYS A 365 0.29 -16.15 -9.92
C CYS A 365 0.44 -14.84 -9.11
N LYS A 366 -0.64 -14.04 -8.96
CA LYS A 366 -0.65 -12.84 -8.09
C LYS A 366 -0.77 -13.23 -6.62
N THR A 367 -1.56 -14.25 -6.29
CA THR A 367 -1.80 -14.65 -4.90
C THR A 367 -0.58 -15.35 -4.29
N ALA A 368 0.12 -16.17 -5.08
CA ALA A 368 1.32 -16.90 -4.65
C ALA A 368 2.58 -16.02 -4.55
N CYS A 369 2.64 -14.91 -5.29
CA CYS A 369 3.71 -13.93 -5.18
C CYS A 369 3.56 -13.14 -3.86
N PRO A 370 4.55 -13.14 -2.94
CA PRO A 370 4.46 -12.37 -1.69
C PRO A 370 4.28 -10.86 -1.91
N ALA A 371 4.83 -10.34 -3.00
CA ALA A 371 4.68 -8.95 -3.40
C ALA A 371 3.38 -8.69 -4.19
N HIS A 372 2.58 -9.72 -4.52
CA HIS A 372 1.33 -9.58 -5.28
C HIS A 372 1.44 -8.81 -6.60
N ILE A 373 2.54 -9.04 -7.32
CA ILE A 373 2.78 -8.43 -8.63
C ILE A 373 1.65 -8.77 -9.60
N ALA A 374 1.24 -7.80 -10.42
CA ALA A 374 0.18 -7.93 -11.41
C ALA A 374 0.62 -8.74 -12.65
N VAL A 375 0.93 -10.04 -12.48
CA VAL A 375 1.50 -10.92 -13.51
C VAL A 375 0.73 -10.90 -14.82
N GLN A 376 -0.58 -11.19 -14.78
CA GLN A 376 -1.41 -11.18 -15.98
C GLN A 376 -1.42 -9.82 -16.69
N GLY A 377 -1.28 -8.74 -15.93
CA GLY A 377 -1.23 -7.39 -16.46
C GLY A 377 0.04 -7.13 -17.26
N TYR A 378 1.21 -7.39 -16.68
CA TYR A 378 2.45 -7.12 -17.39
C TYR A 378 2.69 -8.10 -18.55
N LEU A 379 2.23 -9.36 -18.44
CA LEU A 379 2.24 -10.30 -19.57
C LEU A 379 1.40 -9.78 -20.74
N LYS A 380 0.21 -9.24 -20.46
CA LYS A 380 -0.65 -8.66 -21.51
C LYS A 380 0.00 -7.43 -22.16
N LEU A 381 0.63 -6.56 -21.38
CA LEU A 381 1.34 -5.40 -21.91
C LEU A 381 2.55 -5.82 -22.76
N ALA A 382 3.30 -6.83 -22.32
CA ALA A 382 4.41 -7.40 -23.08
C ALA A 382 3.95 -8.05 -24.39
N ALA A 383 2.83 -8.77 -24.41
CA ALA A 383 2.22 -9.31 -25.62
C ALA A 383 1.88 -8.21 -26.66
N GLN A 384 1.60 -6.99 -26.18
CA GLN A 384 1.29 -5.81 -27.00
C GLN A 384 2.53 -4.99 -27.38
N GLY A 385 3.74 -5.41 -27.00
CA GLY A 385 4.97 -4.62 -27.20
C GLY A 385 5.09 -3.40 -26.27
N ARG A 386 4.19 -3.25 -25.29
CA ARG A 386 4.14 -2.11 -24.34
C ARG A 386 5.05 -2.36 -23.13
N TYR A 387 6.32 -2.62 -23.39
CA TYR A 387 7.26 -3.07 -22.35
C TYR A 387 7.55 -2.01 -21.28
N THR A 388 7.51 -0.70 -21.60
CA THR A 388 7.70 0.37 -20.60
C THR A 388 6.53 0.38 -19.62
N ASP A 389 5.30 0.25 -20.13
CA ASP A 389 4.11 0.15 -19.29
C ASP A 389 4.11 -1.13 -18.46
N ALA A 390 4.61 -2.24 -19.03
CA ALA A 390 4.78 -3.50 -18.33
C ALA A 390 5.77 -3.36 -17.16
N LEU A 391 6.90 -2.70 -17.40
CA LEU A 391 7.91 -2.42 -16.38
C LEU A 391 7.36 -1.50 -15.29
N ALA A 392 6.66 -0.43 -15.68
CA ALA A 392 6.00 0.48 -14.75
C ALA A 392 4.98 -0.26 -13.87
N LEU A 393 4.23 -1.22 -14.43
CA LEU A 393 3.28 -2.03 -13.69
C LEU A 393 3.97 -2.99 -12.71
N ILE A 394 5.12 -3.58 -13.07
CA ILE A 394 5.90 -4.42 -12.17
C ILE A 394 6.44 -3.60 -10.99
N LYS A 395 7.02 -2.42 -11.26
CA LYS A 395 7.65 -1.55 -10.24
C LYS A 395 6.71 -1.00 -9.17
N ARG A 396 5.40 -1.08 -9.38
CA ARG A 396 4.41 -0.78 -8.32
C ARG A 396 4.56 -1.72 -7.13
N GLU A 397 4.93 -2.97 -7.37
CA GLU A 397 4.98 -4.01 -6.33
C GLU A 397 6.37 -4.65 -6.17
N ASN A 398 7.26 -4.47 -7.14
CA ASN A 398 8.62 -4.97 -7.08
C ASN A 398 9.63 -3.93 -7.62
N PRO A 399 10.43 -3.30 -6.76
CA PRO A 399 11.43 -2.32 -7.17
C PRO A 399 12.71 -2.93 -7.75
N LEU A 400 12.88 -4.26 -7.67
CA LEU A 400 14.06 -5.01 -8.14
C LEU A 400 13.68 -6.06 -9.20
N PRO A 401 12.95 -5.70 -10.28
CA PRO A 401 12.47 -6.67 -11.26
C PRO A 401 13.57 -7.39 -12.04
N ALA A 402 14.72 -6.76 -12.32
CA ALA A 402 15.83 -7.36 -13.07
C ALA A 402 16.58 -8.41 -12.22
N ILE A 403 16.75 -8.14 -10.93
CA ILE A 403 17.23 -9.14 -9.95
C ILE A 403 16.21 -10.29 -9.84
N CYS A 404 14.93 -10.00 -9.61
CA CYS A 404 13.90 -11.05 -9.50
C CYS A 404 13.60 -11.79 -10.81
N GLY A 405 14.06 -11.29 -11.96
CA GLY A 405 14.01 -12.01 -13.23
C GLY A 405 15.06 -13.12 -13.32
N ARG A 406 16.07 -13.12 -12.42
CA ARG A 406 17.20 -14.07 -12.44
C ARG A 406 17.18 -15.07 -11.29
N ILE A 407 16.73 -14.62 -10.10
CA ILE A 407 16.90 -15.40 -8.85
C ILE A 407 15.59 -15.70 -8.11
N CYS A 408 14.43 -15.39 -8.70
CA CYS A 408 13.16 -15.64 -8.05
C CYS A 408 12.88 -17.13 -7.99
N ASN A 409 12.28 -17.60 -6.90
CA ASN A 409 11.87 -19.00 -6.72
C ASN A 409 10.58 -19.39 -7.44
N ARG A 410 10.14 -18.59 -8.42
CA ARG A 410 9.02 -18.89 -9.33
C ARG A 410 7.73 -19.43 -8.70
N ARG A 411 7.38 -19.10 -7.43
CA ARG A 411 6.08 -19.49 -6.81
C ARG A 411 4.85 -19.15 -7.67
N CYS A 412 4.95 -18.09 -8.48
CA CYS A 412 3.92 -17.71 -9.44
C CYS A 412 3.75 -18.68 -10.61
N GLU A 413 4.82 -19.35 -11.04
CA GLU A 413 4.82 -20.41 -12.05
C GLU A 413 4.33 -21.72 -11.44
N ASP A 414 4.79 -22.08 -10.23
CA ASP A 414 4.32 -23.27 -9.51
C ASP A 414 2.80 -23.25 -9.28
N ALA A 415 2.28 -22.07 -8.93
CA ALA A 415 0.84 -21.89 -8.71
C ALA A 415 0.05 -21.75 -10.01
N CYS A 416 0.71 -21.52 -11.16
CA CYS A 416 0.06 -21.16 -12.42
C CYS A 416 -1.01 -22.18 -12.83
N THR A 417 -2.22 -21.72 -13.08
CA THR A 417 -3.33 -22.57 -13.53
C THR A 417 -2.98 -23.35 -14.80
N ARG A 418 -2.16 -22.78 -15.70
CA ARG A 418 -1.73 -23.43 -16.94
C ARG A 418 -0.93 -24.72 -16.71
N GLY A 419 -0.25 -24.86 -15.57
CA GLY A 419 0.47 -26.09 -15.21
C GLY A 419 -0.44 -27.32 -15.00
N ARG A 420 -1.76 -27.14 -14.87
CA ARG A 420 -2.75 -28.24 -14.87
C ARG A 420 -3.13 -28.71 -16.27
N VAL A 421 -2.76 -27.96 -17.30
CA VAL A 421 -3.06 -28.25 -18.71
C VAL A 421 -1.83 -28.84 -19.40
N ASP A 422 -0.72 -28.12 -19.34
CA ASP A 422 0.58 -28.54 -19.89
C ASP A 422 1.73 -28.08 -18.96
N GLN A 423 2.29 -26.90 -19.19
CA GLN A 423 3.38 -26.32 -18.42
C GLN A 423 3.05 -24.86 -18.08
N ALA A 424 3.55 -24.39 -16.95
CA ALA A 424 3.38 -23.01 -16.53
C ALA A 424 3.89 -22.00 -17.58
N ILE A 425 3.45 -20.74 -17.43
CA ILE A 425 4.02 -19.64 -18.19
C ILE A 425 5.43 -19.38 -17.65
N ALA A 426 6.41 -19.15 -18.53
CA ALA A 426 7.75 -18.69 -18.16
C ALA A 426 7.70 -17.20 -17.73
N ILE A 427 7.10 -16.98 -16.57
CA ILE A 427 6.77 -15.67 -16.00
C ILE A 427 8.05 -14.88 -15.69
N ASP A 428 9.10 -15.55 -15.19
CA ASP A 428 10.36 -14.89 -14.86
C ASP A 428 11.18 -14.51 -16.10
N GLU A 429 11.18 -15.34 -17.16
CA GLU A 429 11.89 -15.04 -18.40
C GLU A 429 11.29 -13.81 -19.10
N VAL A 430 9.96 -13.72 -19.13
CA VAL A 430 9.28 -12.51 -19.61
C VAL A 430 9.61 -11.30 -18.73
N LYS A 431 9.69 -11.48 -17.40
CA LYS A 431 10.07 -10.40 -16.46
C LYS A 431 11.52 -9.96 -16.68
N LYS A 432 12.45 -10.89 -16.87
CA LYS A 432 13.87 -10.66 -17.15
C LYS A 432 14.02 -9.84 -18.43
N PHE A 433 13.32 -10.21 -19.50
CA PHE A 433 13.28 -9.44 -20.74
C PHE A 433 12.79 -8.01 -20.53
N ILE A 434 11.65 -7.82 -19.86
CA ILE A 434 11.07 -6.49 -19.61
C ILE A 434 12.03 -5.63 -18.77
N ALA A 435 12.60 -6.22 -17.72
CA ALA A 435 13.46 -5.54 -16.77
C ALA A 435 14.88 -5.27 -17.28
N GLN A 436 15.29 -5.87 -18.41
CA GLN A 436 16.57 -5.58 -19.05
C GLN A 436 16.74 -4.09 -19.36
N ARG A 437 15.63 -3.37 -19.57
CA ARG A 437 15.61 -1.91 -19.76
C ARG A 437 16.16 -1.12 -18.59
N ASP A 438 16.01 -1.61 -17.36
CA ASP A 438 16.54 -0.91 -16.18
C ASP A 438 18.08 -0.91 -16.13
N LEU A 439 18.70 -1.85 -16.86
CA LEU A 439 20.15 -1.99 -16.89
C LEU A 439 20.82 -0.91 -17.75
N ASP A 440 20.06 -0.28 -18.65
CA ASP A 440 20.49 0.85 -19.43
C ASP A 440 19.97 2.17 -18.82
N ALA A 441 20.86 3.13 -18.58
CA ALA A 441 20.50 4.44 -18.05
C ALA A 441 19.57 5.24 -18.98
N ASP A 442 19.67 5.02 -20.29
CA ASP A 442 18.88 5.76 -21.28
C ASP A 442 17.46 5.17 -21.45
N THR A 443 17.23 3.93 -21.01
CA THR A 443 15.94 3.24 -21.21
C THR A 443 15.23 2.80 -19.92
N ARG A 444 15.88 2.96 -18.76
CA ARG A 444 15.30 2.63 -17.45
C ARG A 444 14.05 3.45 -17.16
N TYR A 445 13.12 2.83 -16.43
CA TYR A 445 11.91 3.51 -16.00
C TYR A 445 12.10 4.03 -14.57
N ILE A 446 12.10 5.36 -14.41
CA ILE A 446 12.07 6.01 -13.09
C ILE A 446 10.59 6.24 -12.71
N PRO A 447 10.07 5.58 -11.66
CA PRO A 447 8.72 5.81 -11.20
C PRO A 447 8.51 7.27 -10.78
N PRO A 448 7.35 7.87 -11.10
CA PRO A 448 7.03 9.21 -10.64
C PRO A 448 6.87 9.24 -9.13
N VAL A 449 7.32 10.33 -8.52
CA VAL A 449 7.08 10.61 -7.10
C VAL A 449 5.63 11.06 -6.92
N VAL A 450 4.86 10.33 -6.11
CA VAL A 450 3.46 10.60 -5.79
C VAL A 450 3.36 10.96 -4.31
N THR A 451 3.44 12.26 -4.03
CA THR A 451 3.36 12.80 -2.66
C THR A 451 1.91 13.00 -2.21
N PRO A 452 1.49 12.45 -1.06
CA PRO A 452 0.21 12.77 -0.42
C PRO A 452 0.31 14.06 0.41
N THR A 453 0.98 15.09 -0.11
CA THR A 453 1.04 16.45 0.43
C THR A 453 1.04 17.49 -0.71
N THR A 454 0.53 18.68 -0.41
CA THR A 454 0.58 19.84 -1.30
C THR A 454 1.90 20.63 -1.18
N SER A 455 2.66 20.43 -0.09
CA SER A 455 3.84 21.21 0.29
C SER A 455 5.18 20.81 -0.36
N GLY A 456 5.20 19.82 -1.26
CA GLY A 456 6.38 19.46 -2.05
C GLY A 456 7.25 18.32 -1.49
N GLY A 457 6.85 17.66 -0.41
CA GLY A 457 7.53 16.47 0.14
C GLY A 457 7.36 16.34 1.65
N PHE A 458 8.14 15.45 2.26
CA PHE A 458 8.19 15.29 3.72
C PHE A 458 9.59 15.62 4.26
N ASP A 459 9.64 16.33 5.38
CA ASP A 459 10.90 16.75 6.02
C ASP A 459 11.44 15.72 7.03
N GLU A 460 10.61 14.77 7.46
CA GLU A 460 11.01 13.78 8.45
C GLU A 460 12.07 12.82 7.90
N LYS A 461 13.22 12.78 8.56
CA LYS A 461 14.32 11.88 8.21
C LYS A 461 14.03 10.45 8.69
N ILE A 462 14.19 9.49 7.79
CA ILE A 462 14.06 8.05 8.07
C ILE A 462 15.37 7.36 7.74
N ALA A 463 15.90 6.59 8.69
CA ALA A 463 17.12 5.80 8.52
C ALA A 463 16.75 4.35 8.20
N ILE A 464 17.40 3.80 7.19
CA ILE A 464 17.32 2.39 6.81
C ILE A 464 18.70 1.78 7.03
N ILE A 465 18.77 0.66 7.73
CA ILE A 465 20.02 0.03 8.13
C ILE A 465 20.13 -1.31 7.41
N GLY A 466 21.01 -1.36 6.42
CA GLY A 466 21.20 -2.46 5.48
C GLY A 466 20.64 -2.14 4.09
N ALA A 467 21.47 -2.28 3.06
CA ALA A 467 21.12 -2.10 1.65
C ALA A 467 20.80 -3.44 0.94
N GLY A 468 20.25 -4.42 1.67
CA GLY A 468 19.70 -5.66 1.10
C GLY A 468 18.29 -5.46 0.50
N PRO A 469 17.65 -6.50 -0.05
CA PRO A 469 16.36 -6.40 -0.73
C PRO A 469 15.26 -5.70 0.10
N ALA A 470 15.18 -5.99 1.39
CA ALA A 470 14.22 -5.35 2.30
C ALA A 470 14.48 -3.85 2.45
N GLY A 471 15.72 -3.46 2.72
CA GLY A 471 16.10 -2.04 2.88
C GLY A 471 15.95 -1.25 1.58
N LEU A 472 16.36 -1.84 0.45
CA LEU A 472 16.18 -1.23 -0.88
C LEU A 472 14.70 -1.05 -1.23
N SER A 473 13.86 -2.05 -0.95
CA SER A 473 12.42 -1.95 -1.16
C SER A 473 11.81 -0.85 -0.30
N CYS A 474 12.18 -0.79 0.99
CA CYS A 474 11.70 0.27 1.89
C CYS A 474 12.12 1.67 1.40
N ALA A 475 13.38 1.83 0.97
CA ALA A 475 13.90 3.09 0.44
C ALA A 475 13.14 3.52 -0.82
N PHE A 476 12.88 2.60 -1.74
CA PHE A 476 12.11 2.86 -2.96
C PHE A 476 10.71 3.40 -2.66
N TYR A 477 9.94 2.74 -1.78
CA TYR A 477 8.56 3.14 -1.50
C TYR A 477 8.47 4.42 -0.65
N LEU A 478 9.47 4.70 0.18
CA LEU A 478 9.57 5.99 0.86
C LEU A 478 9.92 7.11 -0.14
N ALA A 479 10.83 6.86 -1.09
CA ALA A 479 11.17 7.81 -2.14
C ALA A 479 9.99 8.08 -3.10
N GLU A 480 9.23 7.05 -3.50
CA GLU A 480 7.97 7.20 -4.29
C GLU A 480 7.01 8.15 -3.57
N LYS A 481 6.94 8.10 -2.25
CA LYS A 481 6.05 8.93 -1.43
C LYS A 481 6.58 10.35 -1.18
N GLY A 482 7.81 10.65 -1.60
CA GLY A 482 8.47 11.96 -1.49
C GLY A 482 9.34 12.16 -0.26
N TYR A 483 9.76 11.09 0.42
CA TYR A 483 10.84 11.17 1.41
C TYR A 483 12.21 11.09 0.74
N LYS A 484 13.24 11.54 1.45
CA LYS A 484 14.66 11.28 1.10
C LYS A 484 15.27 10.32 2.14
N PRO A 485 14.96 9.01 2.07
CA PRO A 485 15.44 8.06 3.06
C PRO A 485 16.96 7.92 2.95
N VAL A 486 17.63 7.72 4.09
CA VAL A 486 19.08 7.49 4.14
C VAL A 486 19.34 6.02 4.49
N VAL A 487 19.99 5.31 3.58
CA VAL A 487 20.38 3.91 3.74
C VAL A 487 21.82 3.84 4.22
N PHE A 488 22.03 3.27 5.40
CA PHE A 488 23.34 2.98 5.97
C PHE A 488 23.70 1.53 5.66
N GLU A 489 24.83 1.32 5.00
CA GLU A 489 25.31 0.00 4.61
C GLU A 489 26.74 -0.19 5.08
N LYS A 490 26.98 -1.29 5.80
CA LYS A 490 28.29 -1.65 6.34
C LYS A 490 29.31 -1.91 5.25
N SER A 491 28.87 -2.50 4.15
CA SER A 491 29.72 -2.93 3.04
C SER A 491 29.94 -1.79 2.04
N ASN A 492 30.91 -1.93 1.13
CA ASN A 492 31.22 -0.91 0.12
C ASN A 492 30.24 -0.90 -1.06
N ARG A 493 29.44 -1.95 -1.23
CA ARG A 493 28.43 -2.09 -2.28
C ARG A 493 27.04 -2.43 -1.72
N PRO A 494 25.97 -1.97 -2.39
CA PRO A 494 24.60 -2.34 -2.03
C PRO A 494 24.29 -3.80 -2.40
N GLY A 495 23.12 -4.29 -1.99
CA GLY A 495 22.55 -5.58 -2.38
C GLY A 495 22.55 -6.63 -1.27
N GLY A 496 23.35 -6.44 -0.21
CA GLY A 496 23.45 -7.42 0.88
C GLY A 496 23.77 -8.82 0.34
N MET A 497 22.99 -9.83 0.73
CA MET A 497 23.18 -11.22 0.26
C MET A 497 23.04 -11.38 -1.27
N LEU A 498 22.37 -10.48 -1.98
CA LEU A 498 22.37 -10.51 -3.45
C LEU A 498 23.79 -10.31 -4.00
N THR A 499 24.57 -9.44 -3.38
CA THR A 499 25.92 -9.10 -3.80
C THR A 499 26.92 -10.11 -3.25
N TYR A 500 26.86 -10.41 -1.95
CA TYR A 500 27.89 -11.19 -1.27
C TYR A 500 27.56 -12.66 -1.08
N GLY A 501 26.33 -13.09 -1.35
CA GLY A 501 25.87 -14.47 -1.15
C GLY A 501 25.46 -15.21 -2.42
N ILE A 502 25.09 -14.51 -3.49
CA ILE A 502 24.70 -15.15 -4.77
C ILE A 502 25.88 -15.09 -5.74
N PRO A 503 26.30 -16.19 -6.39
CA PRO A 503 27.39 -16.15 -7.37
C PRO A 503 27.08 -15.32 -8.63
N SER A 504 28.12 -14.74 -9.23
CA SER A 504 27.99 -13.82 -10.38
C SER A 504 27.41 -14.46 -11.65
N TYR A 505 27.61 -15.77 -11.85
CA TYR A 505 27.02 -16.50 -12.99
C TYR A 505 25.49 -16.64 -12.88
N LYS A 506 24.91 -16.48 -11.68
CA LYS A 506 23.45 -16.40 -11.46
C LYS A 506 22.95 -14.96 -11.44
N LEU A 507 23.70 -14.06 -10.81
CA LEU A 507 23.33 -12.65 -10.66
C LEU A 507 24.57 -11.76 -10.69
N GLU A 508 24.77 -11.10 -11.84
CA GLU A 508 25.86 -10.15 -12.01
C GLU A 508 25.66 -8.90 -11.12
N LYS A 509 26.78 -8.36 -10.63
CA LYS A 509 26.76 -7.30 -9.61
C LYS A 509 26.41 -5.92 -10.16
N ASP A 510 26.56 -5.74 -11.46
CA ASP A 510 26.15 -4.56 -12.21
C ASP A 510 24.62 -4.46 -12.32
N VAL A 511 23.91 -5.59 -12.46
CA VAL A 511 22.43 -5.66 -12.39
C VAL A 511 21.93 -5.03 -11.09
N ILE A 512 22.53 -5.42 -9.96
CA ILE A 512 22.19 -4.89 -8.64
C ILE A 512 22.46 -3.39 -8.56
N VAL A 513 23.63 -2.94 -9.02
CA VAL A 513 24.00 -1.52 -9.00
C VAL A 513 23.09 -0.68 -9.88
N ALA A 514 22.67 -1.19 -11.04
CA ALA A 514 21.74 -0.49 -11.94
C ALA A 514 20.37 -0.26 -11.29
N GLU A 515 19.79 -1.28 -10.66
CA GLU A 515 18.49 -1.14 -9.98
C GLU A 515 18.56 -0.25 -8.74
N VAL A 516 19.68 -0.29 -8.00
CA VAL A 516 19.92 0.65 -6.90
C VAL A 516 20.10 2.09 -7.41
N GLY A 517 20.64 2.26 -8.62
CA GLY A 517 20.75 3.54 -9.31
C GLY A 517 19.39 4.23 -9.46
N ILE A 518 18.35 3.48 -9.82
CA ILE A 518 16.97 4.01 -9.92
C ILE A 518 16.48 4.53 -8.56
N ILE A 519 16.70 3.78 -7.48
CA ILE A 519 16.29 4.19 -6.13
C ILE A 519 17.02 5.48 -5.70
N ARG A 520 18.29 5.64 -6.11
CA ARG A 520 19.07 6.85 -5.90
C ARG A 520 18.55 8.03 -6.72
N GLU A 521 18.22 7.81 -8.00
CA GLU A 521 17.63 8.82 -8.89
C GLU A 521 16.27 9.32 -8.38
N MET A 522 15.50 8.48 -7.67
CA MET A 522 14.27 8.87 -6.98
C MET A 522 14.50 9.72 -5.71
N GLY A 523 15.75 9.82 -5.22
CA GLY A 523 16.13 10.69 -4.11
C GLY A 523 16.59 9.99 -2.83
N ALA A 524 16.72 8.66 -2.82
CA ALA A 524 17.31 7.97 -1.67
C ALA A 524 18.83 8.19 -1.57
N GLU A 525 19.32 8.41 -0.36
CA GLU A 525 20.75 8.58 -0.07
C GLU A 525 21.35 7.25 0.41
N PHE A 526 22.58 6.96 0.00
CA PHE A 526 23.30 5.75 0.42
C PHE A 526 24.64 6.12 1.06
N ARG A 527 24.86 5.63 2.28
CA ARG A 527 26.10 5.77 3.04
C ARG A 527 26.73 4.38 3.19
N TYR A 528 27.62 4.04 2.26
CA TYR A 528 28.38 2.78 2.26
C TYR A 528 29.56 2.84 3.22
N GLY A 529 30.04 1.68 3.67
CA GLY A 529 31.15 1.56 4.62
C GLY A 529 30.82 2.04 6.04
N VAL A 530 29.54 2.18 6.39
CA VAL A 530 29.08 2.66 7.70
C VAL A 530 28.33 1.55 8.44
N GLU A 531 28.91 1.06 9.53
CA GLU A 531 28.31 0.07 10.41
C GLU A 531 27.61 0.74 11.61
N VAL A 532 26.27 0.78 11.56
CA VAL A 532 25.46 1.29 12.67
C VAL A 532 25.57 0.36 13.88
N GLY A 533 25.86 0.91 15.05
CA GLY A 533 26.26 0.21 16.27
C GLY A 533 27.77 0.26 16.53
N ARG A 534 28.60 0.49 15.50
CA ARG A 534 30.06 0.60 15.63
C ARG A 534 30.58 1.99 15.28
N ASP A 535 30.25 2.48 14.09
CA ASP A 535 30.73 3.78 13.58
C ASP A 535 29.79 4.91 13.98
N ILE A 536 28.48 4.61 14.09
CA ILE A 536 27.44 5.53 14.56
C ILE A 536 26.33 4.76 15.29
N THR A 537 25.79 5.29 16.38
CA THR A 537 24.71 4.62 17.15
C THR A 537 23.33 5.11 16.73
N LEU A 538 22.28 4.35 17.08
CA LEU A 538 20.89 4.79 16.87
C LEU A 538 20.59 6.10 17.62
N ASP A 539 21.15 6.30 18.81
CA ASP A 539 20.97 7.53 19.57
C ASP A 539 21.61 8.75 18.90
N GLN A 540 22.82 8.59 18.35
CA GLN A 540 23.46 9.65 17.56
C GLN A 540 22.63 10.00 16.31
N LEU A 541 22.03 9.01 15.65
CA LEU A 541 21.12 9.28 14.53
C LEU A 541 19.84 10.00 14.99
N ARG A 542 19.29 9.68 16.17
CA ARG A 542 18.17 10.45 16.75
C ARG A 542 18.57 11.91 16.96
N GLU A 543 19.78 12.16 17.46
CA GLU A 543 20.35 13.51 17.63
C GLU A 543 20.52 14.25 16.29
N GLU A 544 20.85 13.55 15.19
CA GLU A 544 20.87 14.10 13.82
C GLU A 544 19.48 14.39 13.22
N GLY A 545 18.41 14.08 13.97
CA GLY A 545 17.03 14.38 13.64
C GLY A 545 16.26 13.24 12.98
N PHE A 546 16.84 12.03 12.89
CA PHE A 546 16.12 10.85 12.40
C PHE A 546 14.94 10.52 13.33
N LYS A 547 13.77 10.28 12.73
CA LYS A 547 12.50 10.04 13.44
C LYS A 547 12.13 8.58 13.54
N ALA A 548 12.61 7.75 12.62
CA ALA A 548 12.33 6.33 12.58
C ALA A 548 13.46 5.54 11.91
N PHE A 549 13.55 4.27 12.29
CA PHE A 549 14.60 3.35 11.89
C PHE A 549 13.99 2.08 11.31
N TYR A 550 14.47 1.65 10.14
CA TYR A 550 14.18 0.33 9.59
C TYR A 550 15.43 -0.52 9.58
N VAL A 551 15.47 -1.52 10.46
CA VAL A 551 16.59 -2.45 10.60
C VAL A 551 16.35 -3.64 9.68
N ALA A 552 17.12 -3.67 8.58
CA ALA A 552 17.02 -4.63 7.50
C ALA A 552 18.38 -5.27 7.19
N ILE A 553 19.17 -5.53 8.24
CA ILE A 553 20.55 -6.02 8.09
C ILE A 553 20.59 -7.43 7.46
N GLY A 554 19.59 -8.28 7.69
CA GLY A 554 19.55 -9.69 7.22
C GLY A 554 20.19 -10.69 8.20
N CYS A 555 20.71 -11.81 7.67
CA CYS A 555 21.47 -12.85 8.42
C CYS A 555 22.87 -13.01 7.81
N GLN A 556 23.88 -12.39 8.41
CA GLN A 556 25.21 -12.13 7.83
C GLN A 556 26.28 -13.09 8.31
N GLY A 557 26.03 -13.82 9.40
CA GLY A 557 26.94 -14.82 9.92
C GLY A 557 26.62 -16.21 9.39
N GLY A 558 27.59 -17.11 9.45
CA GLY A 558 27.37 -18.55 9.27
C GLY A 558 27.14 -19.28 10.60
N ARG A 559 26.91 -20.58 10.52
CA ARG A 559 26.89 -21.50 11.66
C ARG A 559 27.90 -22.61 11.46
N LEU A 560 28.53 -23.01 12.55
CA LEU A 560 29.39 -24.18 12.64
C LEU A 560 28.65 -25.31 13.38
N PRO A 561 28.98 -26.59 13.11
CA PRO A 561 28.24 -27.74 13.64
C PRO A 561 28.52 -28.04 15.12
N GLY A 562 29.53 -27.43 15.74
CA GLY A 562 29.94 -27.68 17.11
C GLY A 562 30.77 -28.97 17.27
N ILE A 563 31.60 -29.30 16.29
CA ILE A 563 32.39 -30.55 16.26
C ILE A 563 33.88 -30.31 16.52
N PRO A 564 34.63 -31.31 17.00
CA PRO A 564 36.08 -31.19 17.15
C PRO A 564 36.77 -30.76 15.85
N GLY A 565 37.71 -29.81 15.95
CA GLY A 565 38.53 -29.33 14.84
C GLY A 565 37.88 -28.34 13.88
N GLU A 566 36.65 -27.88 14.14
CA GLU A 566 35.95 -26.92 13.26
C GLU A 566 36.60 -25.53 13.16
N ASN A 567 37.60 -25.23 14.00
CA ASN A 567 38.38 -23.99 13.95
C ASN A 567 39.73 -24.14 13.23
N ALA A 568 39.97 -25.28 12.57
CA ALA A 568 41.19 -25.53 11.82
C ALA A 568 41.39 -24.53 10.67
N GLU A 569 42.64 -24.23 10.33
CA GLU A 569 42.92 -23.41 9.15
C GLU A 569 42.45 -24.16 7.88
N GLY A 570 41.71 -23.47 7.00
CA GLY A 570 41.06 -24.09 5.84
C GLY A 570 39.60 -24.50 6.07
N VAL A 571 39.09 -24.35 7.30
CA VAL A 571 37.65 -24.43 7.59
C VAL A 571 37.01 -23.04 7.48
N SER A 572 35.84 -22.96 6.87
CA SER A 572 35.05 -21.72 6.76
C SER A 572 33.55 -21.99 6.72
N VAL A 573 32.75 -20.95 6.83
CA VAL A 573 31.30 -21.01 6.59
C VAL A 573 30.98 -20.45 5.20
N ALA A 574 29.86 -20.91 4.63
CA ALA A 574 29.46 -20.55 3.27
C ALA A 574 29.34 -19.04 3.03
N VAL A 575 28.81 -18.29 4.00
CA VAL A 575 28.64 -16.84 3.89
C VAL A 575 29.99 -16.13 3.73
N ASP A 576 30.99 -16.53 4.50
CA ASP A 576 32.34 -15.93 4.44
C ASP A 576 33.07 -16.34 3.16
N PHE A 577 32.91 -17.60 2.74
CA PHE A 577 33.47 -18.11 1.49
C PHE A 577 32.94 -17.32 0.28
N LEU A 578 31.61 -17.24 0.13
CA LEU A 578 30.98 -16.57 -1.01
C LEU A 578 31.24 -15.07 -0.98
N ARG A 579 31.23 -14.45 0.21
CA ARG A 579 31.58 -13.04 0.37
C ARG A 579 33.00 -12.77 -0.13
N ARG A 580 33.98 -13.58 0.29
CA ARG A 580 35.37 -13.41 -0.14
C ARG A 580 35.51 -13.50 -1.66
N VAL A 581 34.86 -14.47 -2.29
CA VAL A 581 34.87 -14.60 -3.75
C VAL A 581 34.23 -13.38 -4.40
N ALA A 582 33.09 -12.92 -3.90
CA ALA A 582 32.41 -11.73 -4.43
C ALA A 582 33.27 -10.46 -4.30
N GLU A 583 33.95 -10.27 -3.16
CA GLU A 583 34.87 -9.15 -2.90
C GLU A 583 36.09 -9.19 -3.84
N GLN A 584 36.66 -10.36 -4.11
CA GLN A 584 37.76 -10.50 -5.08
C GLN A 584 37.31 -10.21 -6.52
N GLN A 585 36.06 -10.52 -6.85
CA GLN A 585 35.46 -10.24 -8.16
C GLN A 585 35.02 -8.78 -8.33
N GLU A 586 35.12 -7.95 -7.30
CA GLU A 586 34.76 -6.54 -7.41
C GLU A 586 35.58 -5.82 -8.47
N ASN A 587 34.93 -4.86 -9.14
CA ASN A 587 35.54 -4.01 -10.18
C ASN A 587 36.20 -4.80 -11.33
N GLY A 588 35.70 -6.01 -11.63
CA GLY A 588 36.22 -6.85 -12.69
C GLY A 588 37.48 -7.64 -12.31
N GLY A 589 37.79 -7.73 -11.02
CA GLY A 589 38.82 -8.62 -10.51
C GLY A 589 38.50 -10.09 -10.80
N ALA A 590 39.53 -10.92 -10.84
CA ALA A 590 39.38 -12.37 -10.84
C ALA A 590 39.52 -12.89 -9.42
N ALA A 591 38.63 -13.80 -9.00
CA ALA A 591 38.82 -14.53 -7.77
C ALA A 591 40.02 -15.48 -7.89
N ASP A 592 40.70 -15.71 -6.77
CA ASP A 592 41.90 -16.53 -6.76
C ASP A 592 41.57 -17.98 -7.16
N PRO A 593 42.39 -18.63 -8.01
CA PRO A 593 42.25 -20.05 -8.30
C PRO A 593 42.30 -20.89 -7.02
N MET A 594 41.45 -21.91 -6.97
CA MET A 594 41.40 -22.85 -5.87
C MET A 594 42.08 -24.16 -6.28
N HIS A 595 42.99 -24.65 -5.44
CA HIS A 595 43.65 -25.94 -5.60
C HIS A 595 43.24 -26.91 -4.49
N GLY A 596 43.49 -28.20 -4.71
CA GLY A 596 43.17 -29.26 -3.76
C GLY A 596 41.70 -29.67 -3.73
N ARG A 597 41.36 -30.47 -2.71
CA ARG A 597 40.03 -31.03 -2.49
C ARG A 597 39.20 -30.14 -1.57
N THR A 598 38.05 -29.71 -2.06
CA THR A 598 37.07 -28.91 -1.29
C THR A 598 35.89 -29.80 -0.87
N ILE A 599 35.63 -29.87 0.43
CA ILE A 599 34.46 -30.53 1.00
C ILE A 599 33.44 -29.47 1.43
N VAL A 600 32.20 -29.62 0.95
CA VAL A 600 31.09 -28.73 1.30
C VAL A 600 30.10 -29.51 2.15
N VAL A 601 29.63 -28.94 3.25
CA VAL A 601 28.67 -29.61 4.16
C VAL A 601 27.35 -28.84 4.20
N GLY A 602 26.29 -29.42 3.65
CA GLY A 602 24.95 -28.84 3.59
C GLY A 602 24.17 -29.31 2.35
N GLY A 603 22.83 -29.28 2.41
CA GLY A 603 21.96 -29.77 1.33
C GLY A 603 21.16 -28.69 0.57
N GLY A 604 21.25 -27.42 0.95
CA GLY A 604 20.45 -26.34 0.32
C GLY A 604 21.16 -25.59 -0.80
N ASN A 605 20.46 -24.66 -1.46
CA ASN A 605 20.98 -23.86 -2.60
C ASN A 605 22.32 -23.17 -2.30
N VAL A 606 22.52 -22.68 -1.07
CA VAL A 606 23.80 -22.05 -0.67
C VAL A 606 24.96 -23.04 -0.73
N ALA A 607 24.73 -24.32 -0.39
CA ALA A 607 25.76 -25.36 -0.49
C ALA A 607 26.10 -25.66 -1.96
N ILE A 608 25.09 -25.68 -2.83
CA ILE A 608 25.28 -25.79 -4.29
C ILE A 608 26.10 -24.61 -4.83
N ASP A 609 25.77 -23.39 -4.42
CA ASP A 609 26.50 -22.18 -4.83
C ASP A 609 27.97 -22.22 -4.40
N VAL A 610 28.26 -22.65 -3.18
CA VAL A 610 29.64 -22.87 -2.70
C VAL A 610 30.34 -23.94 -3.55
N ALA A 611 29.70 -25.09 -3.76
CA ALA A 611 30.32 -26.21 -4.46
C ALA A 611 30.64 -25.87 -5.93
N ARG A 612 29.68 -25.28 -6.65
CA ARG A 612 29.87 -24.81 -8.02
C ARG A 612 30.91 -23.71 -8.13
N THR A 613 30.91 -22.76 -7.19
CA THR A 613 31.94 -21.73 -7.14
C THR A 613 33.33 -22.34 -6.94
N ALA A 614 33.49 -23.29 -6.01
CA ALA A 614 34.76 -23.98 -5.78
C ALA A 614 35.25 -24.76 -7.01
N ALA A 615 34.33 -25.42 -7.73
CA ALA A 615 34.63 -26.15 -8.96
C ALA A 615 35.08 -25.18 -10.08
N ARG A 616 34.35 -24.07 -10.27
CA ARG A 616 34.66 -23.03 -11.27
C ARG A 616 35.96 -22.27 -10.99
N LEU A 617 36.39 -22.20 -9.73
CA LEU A 617 37.71 -21.66 -9.36
C LEU A 617 38.85 -22.68 -9.55
N GLY A 618 38.56 -23.92 -9.97
CA GLY A 618 39.57 -24.91 -10.34
C GLY A 618 39.89 -25.95 -9.28
N SER A 619 39.07 -26.10 -8.23
CA SER A 619 39.26 -27.18 -7.24
C SER A 619 39.26 -28.53 -7.95
N GLU A 620 40.28 -29.35 -7.70
CA GLU A 620 40.51 -30.62 -8.41
C GLU A 620 39.45 -31.67 -8.07
N HIS A 621 38.87 -31.58 -6.88
CA HIS A 621 37.78 -32.43 -6.43
C HIS A 621 36.87 -31.66 -5.50
N VAL A 622 35.58 -31.58 -5.84
CA VAL A 622 34.55 -30.98 -4.99
C VAL A 622 33.54 -32.05 -4.61
N GLU A 623 33.35 -32.26 -3.31
CA GLU A 623 32.33 -33.18 -2.81
C GLU A 623 31.46 -32.51 -1.76
N MET A 624 30.15 -32.59 -1.95
CA MET A 624 29.14 -32.06 -1.06
C MET A 624 28.55 -33.19 -0.22
N PHE A 625 28.49 -33.01 1.10
CA PHE A 625 27.87 -33.94 2.04
C PHE A 625 26.63 -33.30 2.66
N CYS A 626 25.50 -34.01 2.65
CA CYS A 626 24.25 -33.53 3.26
C CYS A 626 23.60 -34.61 4.13
N LEU A 627 22.78 -34.19 5.10
CA LEU A 627 22.09 -35.10 6.02
C LEU A 627 20.90 -35.78 5.34
N GLU A 628 20.31 -35.08 4.39
CA GLU A 628 19.11 -35.43 3.67
C GLU A 628 19.38 -36.55 2.66
N SER A 629 18.33 -37.31 2.34
CA SER A 629 18.32 -38.20 1.18
C SER A 629 18.38 -37.36 -0.11
N SER A 630 18.66 -37.98 -1.25
CA SER A 630 18.62 -37.29 -2.54
C SER A 630 17.24 -36.69 -2.87
N GLU A 631 16.17 -37.32 -2.38
CA GLU A 631 14.79 -36.90 -2.62
C GLU A 631 14.36 -35.76 -1.69
N ASP A 632 14.95 -35.70 -0.50
CA ASP A 632 14.62 -34.72 0.54
C ASP A 632 15.59 -33.52 0.56
N MET A 633 16.52 -33.43 -0.40
CA MET A 633 17.46 -32.31 -0.47
C MET A 633 16.70 -30.96 -0.57
N PRO A 634 17.07 -29.96 0.25
CA PRO A 634 16.46 -28.63 0.15
C PRO A 634 16.79 -27.88 -1.16
N ALA A 635 17.84 -28.27 -1.87
CA ALA A 635 18.21 -27.67 -3.15
C ALA A 635 17.28 -28.07 -4.30
N SER A 636 17.09 -27.19 -5.29
CA SER A 636 16.24 -27.54 -6.45
C SER A 636 16.89 -28.61 -7.31
N THR A 637 16.07 -29.42 -7.99
CA THR A 637 16.54 -30.45 -8.91
C THR A 637 17.40 -29.87 -10.04
N GLU A 638 17.04 -28.70 -10.58
CA GLU A 638 17.87 -28.06 -11.61
C GLU A 638 19.24 -27.66 -11.06
N GLU A 639 19.30 -27.06 -9.87
CA GLU A 639 20.58 -26.66 -9.27
C GLU A 639 21.48 -27.86 -8.95
N VAL A 640 20.88 -28.99 -8.54
CA VAL A 640 21.60 -30.26 -8.35
C VAL A 640 22.15 -30.79 -9.67
N MET A 641 21.38 -30.72 -10.76
CA MET A 641 21.85 -31.12 -12.09
C MET A 641 23.03 -30.25 -12.55
N GLU A 642 22.91 -28.93 -12.45
CA GLU A 642 23.98 -27.99 -12.81
C GLU A 642 25.25 -28.20 -11.96
N ALA A 643 25.11 -28.55 -10.68
CA ALA A 643 26.26 -28.87 -9.84
C ALA A 643 27.01 -30.11 -10.32
N ASN A 644 26.28 -31.17 -10.70
CA ASN A 644 26.88 -32.38 -11.26
C ASN A 644 27.56 -32.10 -12.62
N GLU A 645 26.98 -31.23 -13.45
CA GLU A 645 27.58 -30.78 -14.71
C GLU A 645 28.90 -30.00 -14.51
N ASP A 646 28.98 -29.20 -13.43
CA ASP A 646 30.21 -28.55 -12.98
C ASP A 646 31.22 -29.54 -12.34
N GLY A 647 30.89 -30.84 -12.25
CA GLY A 647 31.77 -31.89 -11.71
C GLY A 647 31.72 -32.06 -10.19
N VAL A 648 30.70 -31.52 -9.52
CA VAL A 648 30.50 -31.68 -8.06
C VAL A 648 29.94 -33.08 -7.76
N HIS A 649 30.58 -33.79 -6.84
CA HIS A 649 30.06 -35.05 -6.30
C HIS A 649 29.14 -34.81 -5.11
N ILE A 650 27.93 -35.41 -5.09
CA ILE A 650 26.97 -35.21 -3.99
C ILE A 650 26.78 -36.53 -3.22
N SER A 651 27.09 -36.48 -1.93
CA SER A 651 27.03 -37.60 -0.99
C SER A 651 25.92 -37.38 0.05
N CYS A 652 24.74 -37.94 -0.22
CA CYS A 652 23.56 -37.82 0.63
C CYS A 652 23.57 -38.75 1.86
N GLY A 653 22.94 -38.29 2.94
CA GLY A 653 22.76 -39.00 4.21
C GLY A 653 24.02 -39.21 5.02
N TRP A 654 24.83 -38.16 5.15
CA TRP A 654 26.06 -38.14 5.93
C TRP A 654 26.13 -36.90 6.81
N GLY A 655 26.38 -37.08 8.10
CA GLY A 655 26.56 -35.98 9.07
C GLY A 655 28.00 -35.87 9.55
N PRO A 656 28.55 -34.64 9.72
CA PRO A 656 29.94 -34.45 10.13
C PRO A 656 30.15 -34.84 11.60
N VAL A 657 31.30 -35.44 11.90
CA VAL A 657 31.68 -35.92 13.24
C VAL A 657 32.86 -35.15 13.80
N GLU A 658 33.94 -35.01 13.03
CA GLU A 658 35.14 -34.27 13.41
C GLU A 658 35.95 -33.85 12.18
N VAL A 659 36.70 -32.77 12.34
CA VAL A 659 37.72 -32.30 11.39
C VAL A 659 39.09 -32.55 12.02
N ARG A 660 40.01 -33.19 11.29
CA ARG A 660 41.37 -33.43 11.76
C ARG A 660 42.37 -32.58 11.00
N CYS A 661 43.34 -32.06 11.76
CA CYS A 661 44.39 -31.21 11.24
C CYS A 661 45.64 -32.03 10.87
N GLY A 662 46.37 -31.57 9.87
CA GLY A 662 47.77 -31.96 9.64
C GLY A 662 48.70 -31.36 10.70
N GLU A 663 49.99 -31.67 10.59
CA GLU A 663 51.03 -31.19 11.52
C GLU A 663 51.20 -29.66 11.51
N ASP A 664 50.78 -29.00 10.42
CA ASP A 664 50.81 -27.55 10.22
C ASP A 664 49.58 -26.82 10.78
N GLY A 665 48.61 -27.55 11.35
CA GLY A 665 47.37 -27.00 11.88
C GLY A 665 46.29 -26.73 10.82
N ARG A 666 46.52 -27.11 9.56
CA ARG A 666 45.54 -27.02 8.48
C ARG A 666 44.67 -28.25 8.42
N VAL A 667 43.45 -28.11 7.90
CA VAL A 667 42.58 -29.26 7.65
C VAL A 667 43.26 -30.27 6.73
N ASN A 668 43.15 -31.55 7.07
CA ASN A 668 43.68 -32.66 6.28
C ASN A 668 42.59 -33.69 5.95
N GLU A 669 41.67 -33.96 6.88
CA GLU A 669 40.53 -34.85 6.67
C GLU A 669 39.31 -34.46 7.51
N ILE A 670 38.13 -34.89 7.07
CA ILE A 670 36.86 -34.78 7.80
C ILE A 670 36.19 -36.15 7.84
N THR A 671 35.67 -36.51 9.01
CA THR A 671 34.95 -37.77 9.24
C THR A 671 33.45 -37.50 9.30
N PHE A 672 32.68 -38.34 8.61
CA PHE A 672 31.23 -38.35 8.60
C PHE A 672 30.69 -39.66 9.16
N LYS A 673 29.44 -39.65 9.61
CA LYS A 673 28.65 -40.84 9.97
C LYS A 673 27.33 -40.91 9.21
N ARG A 674 26.83 -42.12 9.00
CA ARG A 674 25.60 -42.32 8.23
C ARG A 674 24.41 -41.69 8.96
N CYS A 675 23.72 -40.78 8.28
CA CYS A 675 22.44 -40.24 8.71
C CYS A 675 21.34 -41.21 8.26
N LEU A 676 20.59 -41.74 9.23
CA LEU A 676 19.45 -42.63 8.99
C LEU A 676 18.16 -41.84 8.79
N ARG A 677 18.07 -40.67 9.44
CA ARG A 677 16.87 -39.85 9.48
C ARG A 677 17.21 -38.43 9.89
N VAL A 678 16.64 -37.41 9.25
CA VAL A 678 16.91 -35.97 9.56
C VAL A 678 15.89 -35.37 10.51
N PHE A 679 14.60 -35.67 10.29
CA PHE A 679 13.49 -35.11 11.05
C PHE A 679 12.78 -36.20 11.84
N ASN A 680 12.38 -35.94 13.08
CA ASN A 680 11.58 -36.86 13.88
C ASN A 680 10.13 -36.98 13.35
N ASP A 681 9.29 -37.79 14.02
CA ASP A 681 7.88 -38.04 13.60
C ASP A 681 7.01 -36.77 13.62
N GLU A 682 7.42 -35.75 14.37
CA GLU A 682 6.76 -34.45 14.43
C GLU A 682 7.29 -33.45 13.37
N GLY A 683 8.20 -33.89 12.49
CA GLY A 683 8.83 -33.04 11.47
C GLY A 683 9.86 -32.04 12.04
N ARG A 684 10.29 -32.21 13.29
CA ARG A 684 11.33 -31.37 13.89
C ARG A 684 12.71 -31.90 13.52
N PHE A 685 13.64 -30.99 13.28
CA PHE A 685 15.04 -31.34 13.03
C PHE A 685 15.63 -32.08 14.23
N ASP A 686 15.95 -33.36 14.05
CA ASP A 686 16.46 -34.28 15.08
C ASP A 686 17.16 -35.46 14.38
N PRO A 687 18.38 -35.24 13.87
CA PRO A 687 19.03 -36.23 13.03
C PRO A 687 19.49 -37.45 13.84
N GLN A 688 19.15 -38.63 13.35
CA GLN A 688 19.51 -39.93 13.92
C GLN A 688 20.60 -40.59 13.06
N TYR A 689 21.61 -41.15 13.70
CA TYR A 689 22.82 -41.65 13.03
C TYR A 689 23.08 -43.11 13.32
N ASP A 690 23.75 -43.79 12.39
CA ASP A 690 24.43 -45.06 12.66
C ASP A 690 25.89 -44.76 13.06
N GLU A 691 26.22 -44.98 14.34
CA GLU A 691 27.56 -44.73 14.86
C GLU A 691 28.60 -45.76 14.36
N ASN A 692 28.17 -46.88 13.74
CA ASN A 692 29.08 -47.90 13.22
C ASN A 692 29.51 -47.65 11.77
N GLU A 693 28.71 -46.88 11.01
CA GLU A 693 29.00 -46.56 9.62
C GLU A 693 29.62 -45.16 9.52
N THR A 694 30.94 -45.12 9.42
CA THR A 694 31.71 -43.88 9.28
C THR A 694 32.44 -43.81 7.94
N ARG A 695 32.62 -42.60 7.43
CA ARG A 695 33.35 -42.32 6.20
C ARG A 695 34.30 -41.15 6.44
N THR A 696 35.59 -41.38 6.27
CA THR A 696 36.61 -40.32 6.36
C THR A 696 37.08 -39.95 4.98
N VAL A 697 37.11 -38.64 4.69
CA VAL A 697 37.57 -38.09 3.41
C VAL A 697 38.65 -37.07 3.65
N SER A 698 39.71 -37.12 2.84
CA SER A 698 40.74 -36.08 2.82
C SER A 698 40.13 -34.75 2.34
N ALA A 699 40.58 -33.64 2.90
CA ALA A 699 40.09 -32.31 2.58
C ALA A 699 41.20 -31.28 2.81
N ASP A 700 41.49 -30.47 1.80
CA ASP A 700 42.34 -29.27 1.94
C ASP A 700 41.52 -28.05 2.37
N ARG A 701 40.19 -28.16 2.23
CA ARG A 701 39.23 -27.13 2.61
C ARG A 701 37.90 -27.75 3.00
N VAL A 702 37.30 -27.23 4.06
CA VAL A 702 35.94 -27.58 4.48
C VAL A 702 35.09 -26.30 4.55
N VAL A 703 33.94 -26.30 3.89
CA VAL A 703 33.00 -25.19 3.91
C VAL A 703 31.66 -25.65 4.48
N PHE A 704 31.29 -25.14 5.65
CA PHE A 704 30.01 -25.44 6.30
C PHE A 704 28.91 -24.51 5.79
N SER A 705 27.87 -25.09 5.21
CA SER A 705 26.68 -24.43 4.67
C SER A 705 25.40 -24.89 5.38
N ILE A 706 25.45 -24.94 6.72
CA ILE A 706 24.40 -25.53 7.58
C ILE A 706 23.47 -24.48 8.23
N GLY A 707 23.53 -23.23 7.76
CA GLY A 707 22.62 -22.17 8.18
C GLY A 707 23.30 -20.82 8.39
N GLN A 708 22.48 -19.78 8.44
CA GLN A 708 22.90 -18.40 8.68
C GLN A 708 22.54 -17.95 10.11
N SER A 709 23.22 -16.92 10.58
CA SER A 709 23.02 -16.31 11.88
C SER A 709 22.99 -14.78 11.76
N ILE A 710 22.34 -14.12 12.72
CA ILE A 710 22.27 -12.67 12.78
C ILE A 710 23.45 -12.18 13.61
N VAL A 711 24.15 -11.16 13.11
CA VAL A 711 25.26 -10.51 13.82
C VAL A 711 24.82 -9.10 14.20
N TRP A 712 24.35 -8.93 15.43
CA TRP A 712 23.83 -7.64 15.92
C TRP A 712 24.92 -6.62 16.26
N GLY A 713 26.06 -7.06 16.80
CA GLY A 713 27.00 -6.17 17.46
C GLY A 713 26.30 -5.31 18.52
N ASP A 714 26.64 -4.02 18.56
CA ASP A 714 26.03 -3.04 19.48
C ASP A 714 24.86 -2.26 18.84
N LEU A 715 24.34 -2.68 17.68
CA LEU A 715 23.30 -1.96 16.92
C LEU A 715 22.03 -1.69 17.73
N LEU A 716 21.63 -2.66 18.58
CA LEU A 716 20.44 -2.56 19.43
C LEU A 716 20.75 -2.20 20.89
N ALA A 717 22.00 -1.82 21.20
CA ALA A 717 22.41 -1.50 22.56
C ALA A 717 21.51 -0.39 23.16
N GLY A 718 20.97 -0.65 24.35
CA GLY A 718 20.09 0.29 25.05
C GLY A 718 18.67 0.42 24.49
N SER A 719 18.31 -0.32 23.43
CA SER A 719 16.95 -0.30 22.86
C SER A 719 16.00 -1.27 23.58
N ALA A 720 14.69 -1.04 23.45
CA ALA A 720 13.66 -1.96 23.94
C ALA A 720 13.32 -3.10 22.96
N VAL A 721 14.13 -3.33 21.92
CA VAL A 721 13.87 -4.39 20.93
C VAL A 721 14.05 -5.76 21.58
N GLU A 722 13.02 -6.60 21.51
CA GLU A 722 13.06 -7.96 22.00
C GLU A 722 13.61 -8.93 20.94
N LEU A 723 14.44 -9.87 21.38
CA LEU A 723 15.00 -10.92 20.52
C LEU A 723 14.35 -12.27 20.86
N GLY A 724 13.84 -12.94 19.82
CA GLY A 724 13.20 -14.24 19.91
C GLY A 724 14.15 -15.41 19.63
N ARG A 725 13.57 -16.53 19.20
CA ARG A 725 14.31 -17.74 18.82
C ARG A 725 15.33 -17.43 17.73
N GLY A 726 16.56 -17.93 17.90
CA GLY A 726 17.62 -17.75 16.90
C GLY A 726 18.12 -16.31 16.77
N GLN A 727 17.89 -15.46 17.79
CA GLN A 727 18.27 -14.04 17.81
C GLN A 727 17.52 -13.16 16.79
N GLY A 728 16.41 -13.64 16.21
CA GLY A 728 15.55 -12.82 15.35
C GLY A 728 14.82 -11.74 16.15
N ALA A 729 14.67 -10.54 15.59
CA ALA A 729 13.95 -9.46 16.25
C ALA A 729 12.44 -9.73 16.25
N VAL A 730 11.77 -9.41 17.36
CA VAL A 730 10.31 -9.54 17.50
C VAL A 730 9.63 -8.24 17.07
N ALA A 731 8.63 -8.37 16.20
CA ALA A 731 7.82 -7.26 15.71
C ALA A 731 6.39 -7.70 15.42
N ASP A 732 5.47 -6.73 15.35
CA ASP A 732 4.11 -6.97 14.88
C ASP A 732 4.09 -7.39 13.40
N PRO A 733 3.40 -8.47 13.03
CA PRO A 733 3.49 -9.06 11.70
C PRO A 733 2.85 -8.22 10.58
N LYS A 734 2.05 -7.21 10.91
CA LYS A 734 1.42 -6.33 9.91
C LYS A 734 2.13 -4.98 9.79
N THR A 735 2.59 -4.44 10.91
CA THR A 735 3.19 -3.11 11.00
C THR A 735 4.70 -3.15 10.99
N TYR A 736 5.32 -4.30 11.31
CA TYR A 736 6.76 -4.48 11.46
C TYR A 736 7.39 -3.66 12.60
N GLN A 737 6.55 -3.06 13.46
CA GLN A 737 6.99 -2.28 14.61
C GLN A 737 7.47 -3.21 15.73
N THR A 738 8.62 -2.90 16.32
CA THR A 738 9.15 -3.62 17.49
C THR A 738 8.57 -3.04 18.78
N ALA A 739 8.98 -3.59 19.93
CA ALA A 739 8.66 -3.00 21.24
C ALA A 739 9.28 -1.60 21.44
N GLN A 740 10.31 -1.24 20.67
CA GLN A 740 10.83 0.12 20.59
C GLN A 740 10.07 0.89 19.47
N PRO A 741 9.25 1.91 19.79
CA PRO A 741 8.25 2.45 18.85
C PRO A 741 8.81 3.02 17.55
N ASP A 742 10.01 3.60 17.57
CA ASP A 742 10.68 4.20 16.42
C ASP A 742 11.54 3.19 15.63
N ILE A 743 11.62 1.93 16.06
CA ILE A 743 12.37 0.86 15.37
C ILE A 743 11.40 -0.15 14.76
N PHE A 744 11.56 -0.33 13.45
CA PHE A 744 10.89 -1.32 12.62
C PHE A 744 11.94 -2.31 12.10
N VAL A 745 11.57 -3.57 11.89
CA VAL A 745 12.49 -4.63 11.43
C VAL A 745 11.91 -5.38 10.25
N GLY A 746 12.73 -5.89 9.33
CA GLY A 746 12.23 -6.72 8.24
C GLY A 746 13.32 -7.39 7.40
N GLY A 747 12.90 -8.25 6.48
CA GLY A 747 13.82 -9.19 5.83
C GLY A 747 14.27 -10.29 6.80
N ASP A 748 15.42 -10.91 6.52
CA ASP A 748 15.83 -12.13 7.21
C ASP A 748 16.07 -11.96 8.71
N VAL A 749 16.35 -10.74 9.17
CA VAL A 749 16.53 -10.44 10.60
C VAL A 749 15.23 -10.61 11.41
N TYR A 750 14.09 -10.52 10.73
CA TYR A 750 12.75 -10.71 11.30
C TYR A 750 12.20 -12.11 10.97
N THR A 751 12.29 -12.55 9.71
CA THR A 751 11.65 -13.79 9.27
C THR A 751 12.54 -15.04 9.37
N GLY A 752 13.84 -14.87 9.63
CA GLY A 752 14.85 -15.84 9.21
C GLY A 752 15.08 -15.81 7.70
N PRO A 753 16.11 -16.52 7.19
CA PRO A 753 16.45 -16.54 5.77
C PRO A 753 15.28 -16.96 4.89
N LYS A 754 14.89 -16.08 3.94
CA LYS A 754 13.85 -16.33 2.93
C LYS A 754 14.31 -15.85 1.55
N PHE A 755 13.43 -15.90 0.55
CA PHE A 755 13.74 -15.44 -0.80
C PHE A 755 13.66 -13.91 -0.90
N ALA A 756 14.39 -13.32 -1.86
CA ALA A 756 14.43 -11.87 -2.06
C ALA A 756 13.04 -11.24 -2.22
N ILE A 757 12.10 -11.94 -2.87
CA ILE A 757 10.72 -11.45 -3.05
C ILE A 757 9.94 -11.34 -1.73
N ASP A 758 10.23 -12.18 -0.74
CA ASP A 758 9.64 -12.08 0.60
C ASP A 758 10.18 -10.82 1.33
N ALA A 759 11.48 -10.55 1.20
CA ALA A 759 12.13 -9.35 1.75
C ALA A 759 11.63 -8.06 1.08
N ILE A 760 11.41 -8.08 -0.24
CA ILE A 760 10.81 -6.95 -0.99
C ILE A 760 9.40 -6.64 -0.47
N ALA A 761 8.57 -7.66 -0.27
CA ALA A 761 7.22 -7.49 0.27
C ALA A 761 7.24 -6.91 1.70
N ALA A 762 8.18 -7.36 2.54
CA ALA A 762 8.37 -6.81 3.88
C ALA A 762 8.81 -5.33 3.87
N GLY A 763 9.73 -4.97 2.97
CA GLY A 763 10.19 -3.58 2.80
C GLY A 763 9.05 -2.64 2.37
N HIS A 764 8.15 -3.10 1.50
CA HIS A 764 6.96 -2.33 1.09
C HIS A 764 6.04 -2.08 2.28
N GLU A 765 5.67 -3.11 3.04
CA GLU A 765 4.81 -2.93 4.21
C GLU A 765 5.49 -2.07 5.30
N ALA A 766 6.80 -2.19 5.49
CA ALA A 766 7.55 -1.35 6.43
C ALA A 766 7.53 0.13 6.02
N ALA A 767 7.73 0.46 4.74
CA ALA A 767 7.64 1.84 4.23
C ALA A 767 6.28 2.49 4.55
N VAL A 768 5.20 1.74 4.39
CA VAL A 768 3.84 2.20 4.73
C VAL A 768 3.72 2.48 6.23
N SER A 769 4.33 1.66 7.08
CA SER A 769 4.32 1.86 8.54
C SER A 769 5.18 3.04 8.98
N LEU A 770 6.39 3.18 8.41
CA LEU A 770 7.30 4.28 8.70
C LEU A 770 6.69 5.62 8.34
N HIS A 771 6.10 5.75 7.15
CA HIS A 771 5.34 6.94 6.77
C HIS A 771 4.25 7.26 7.80
N ARG A 772 3.41 6.29 8.16
CA ARG A 772 2.33 6.52 9.15
C ARG A 772 2.88 6.89 10.52
N PHE A 773 3.98 6.27 10.94
CA PHE A 773 4.61 6.54 12.23
C PHE A 773 5.15 7.97 12.31
N VAL A 774 5.98 8.39 11.36
CA VAL A 774 6.59 9.74 11.40
C VAL A 774 5.55 10.85 11.22
N GLN A 775 4.42 10.54 10.58
CA GLN A 775 3.27 11.43 10.43
C GLN A 775 2.25 11.32 11.58
N ASN A 776 2.60 10.65 12.69
CA ASN A 776 1.76 10.49 13.88
C ASN A 776 0.36 9.92 13.60
N ALA A 777 0.28 8.98 12.66
CA ALA A 777 -0.95 8.34 12.21
C ALA A 777 -1.13 6.92 12.80
N THR A 778 -2.35 6.40 12.69
CA THR A 778 -2.60 4.99 13.04
C THR A 778 -1.86 4.06 12.08
N LEU A 779 -1.21 3.01 12.60
CA LEU A 779 -0.48 2.05 11.76
C LEU A 779 -1.41 1.05 11.03
N THR A 780 -2.64 0.85 11.54
CA THR A 780 -3.51 -0.27 11.16
C THR A 780 -4.83 0.14 10.50
N ILE A 781 -5.46 1.24 10.91
CA ILE A 781 -6.81 1.57 10.44
C ILE A 781 -6.78 2.15 9.02
N GLY A 782 -7.61 1.62 8.11
CA GLY A 782 -7.67 2.09 6.72
C GLY A 782 -6.47 1.66 5.88
N ARG A 783 -5.60 0.81 6.44
CA ARG A 783 -4.48 0.19 5.73
C ARG A 783 -5.01 -0.80 4.69
N ASN A 784 -4.39 -0.81 3.52
CA ASN A 784 -4.63 -1.83 2.51
C ASN A 784 -4.32 -3.22 3.10
N GLN A 785 -5.27 -4.15 2.98
CA GLN A 785 -5.13 -5.46 3.63
C GLN A 785 -4.23 -6.39 2.82
N ARG A 786 -4.13 -6.18 1.51
CA ARG A 786 -3.41 -7.05 0.55
C ARG A 786 -3.91 -8.49 0.66
N SER A 787 -5.22 -8.64 0.86
CA SER A 787 -5.90 -9.93 1.02
C SER A 787 -6.24 -10.49 -0.36
N TYR A 788 -5.32 -11.27 -0.92
CA TYR A 788 -5.52 -11.96 -2.18
C TYR A 788 -5.77 -13.46 -1.97
N ARG A 789 -6.90 -13.95 -2.44
CA ARG A 789 -7.27 -15.38 -2.41
C ARG A 789 -7.05 -16.06 -3.76
N GLU A 790 -6.44 -17.24 -3.74
CA GLU A 790 -6.29 -18.08 -4.93
C GLU A 790 -7.65 -18.65 -5.35
N LEU A 791 -7.91 -18.69 -6.66
CA LEU A 791 -9.07 -19.40 -7.21
C LEU A 791 -8.93 -20.92 -7.02
N ASN A 792 -10.06 -21.64 -6.96
CA ASN A 792 -10.02 -23.09 -6.87
C ASN A 792 -9.65 -23.72 -8.21
N LYS A 793 -8.39 -24.13 -8.40
CA LYS A 793 -7.88 -24.70 -9.65
C LYS A 793 -8.51 -26.05 -10.02
N ASP A 794 -9.11 -26.75 -9.07
CA ASP A 794 -9.74 -28.05 -9.30
C ASP A 794 -11.19 -27.90 -9.81
N ASP A 795 -11.73 -26.67 -9.76
CA ASP A 795 -13.07 -26.32 -10.27
C ASP A 795 -12.97 -25.26 -11.37
N VAL A 796 -12.14 -25.52 -12.38
CA VAL A 796 -11.97 -24.62 -13.54
C VAL A 796 -12.11 -25.38 -14.85
N GLU A 797 -12.91 -24.82 -15.76
CA GLU A 797 -13.03 -25.26 -17.14
C GLU A 797 -12.22 -24.34 -18.06
N PHE A 798 -11.29 -24.93 -18.80
CA PHE A 798 -10.45 -24.24 -19.77
C PHE A 798 -11.15 -24.32 -21.12
N GLY A 799 -11.74 -23.22 -21.58
CA GLY A 799 -12.39 -23.15 -22.90
C GLY A 799 -11.40 -23.33 -24.06
N SER A 800 -11.43 -22.46 -25.07
CA SER A 800 -10.37 -22.45 -26.09
C SER A 800 -9.12 -21.75 -25.55
N TYR A 801 -7.95 -22.35 -25.75
CA TYR A 801 -6.66 -21.79 -25.34
C TYR A 801 -5.57 -22.10 -26.38
N ASP A 802 -4.47 -21.36 -26.32
CA ASP A 802 -3.30 -21.53 -27.18
C ASP A 802 -2.52 -22.81 -26.83
N THR A 803 -2.14 -23.62 -27.81
CA THR A 803 -1.46 -24.92 -27.62
C THR A 803 0.04 -24.89 -27.88
N ALA A 804 0.66 -23.71 -27.95
CA ALA A 804 2.10 -23.59 -28.08
C ALA A 804 2.82 -24.15 -26.84
N SER A 805 3.95 -24.80 -27.07
CA SER A 805 4.83 -25.29 -26.01
C SER A 805 5.49 -24.13 -25.28
N ARG A 806 5.84 -24.34 -24.01
CA ARG A 806 6.64 -23.40 -23.22
C ARG A 806 8.00 -23.21 -23.91
N GLY A 807 8.45 -21.96 -24.03
CA GLY A 807 9.82 -21.66 -24.42
C GLY A 807 10.78 -21.83 -23.25
N ASP A 808 11.99 -22.31 -23.53
CA ASP A 808 13.08 -22.38 -22.56
C ASP A 808 14.17 -21.37 -22.91
N ALA A 809 14.88 -20.89 -21.89
CA ALA A 809 16.01 -19.99 -22.07
C ALA A 809 17.18 -20.74 -22.73
N VAL A 810 17.92 -20.05 -23.60
CA VAL A 810 19.05 -20.67 -24.30
C VAL A 810 20.27 -20.64 -23.38
N HIS A 811 20.88 -21.81 -23.18
CA HIS A 811 22.16 -21.94 -22.46
C HIS A 811 23.33 -21.68 -23.43
N ASN A 812 24.10 -20.63 -23.17
CA ASN A 812 25.33 -20.34 -23.90
C ASN A 812 26.53 -21.06 -23.27
N TYR A 813 26.63 -22.38 -23.50
CA TYR A 813 27.70 -23.22 -22.96
C TYR A 813 29.11 -22.80 -23.41
N ALA A 814 29.23 -22.10 -24.54
CA ALA A 814 30.51 -21.54 -24.99
C ALA A 814 30.97 -20.40 -24.08
N ARG A 815 30.06 -19.46 -23.74
CA ARG A 815 30.32 -18.39 -22.78
C ARG A 815 30.57 -18.95 -21.40
N GLU A 816 29.77 -19.91 -20.95
CA GLU A 816 29.95 -20.53 -19.64
C GLU A 816 31.37 -21.08 -19.44
N LYS A 817 31.96 -21.71 -20.48
CA LYS A 817 33.34 -22.22 -20.42
C LYS A 817 34.40 -21.13 -20.51
N ALA A 818 34.16 -20.12 -21.35
CA ALA A 818 35.13 -19.03 -21.55
C ALA A 818 35.16 -18.03 -20.38
N GLU A 819 34.00 -17.82 -19.75
CA GLU A 819 33.74 -16.80 -18.74
C GLU A 819 32.85 -17.38 -17.62
N PRO A 820 33.37 -18.30 -16.77
CA PRO A 820 32.57 -19.11 -15.84
C PRO A 820 31.82 -18.34 -14.74
N PHE A 821 32.07 -17.04 -14.62
CA PHE A 821 31.39 -16.15 -13.67
C PHE A 821 30.50 -15.10 -14.34
N ARG A 822 30.26 -15.21 -15.65
CA ARG A 822 29.29 -14.38 -16.41
C ARG A 822 27.96 -15.09 -16.57
N GLU A 823 26.90 -14.32 -16.75
CA GLU A 823 25.58 -14.85 -17.06
C GLU A 823 25.62 -15.58 -18.43
N TYR A 824 25.34 -16.89 -18.40
CA TYR A 824 25.32 -17.76 -19.58
C TYR A 824 23.91 -18.11 -20.06
N LEU A 825 22.87 -17.79 -19.27
CA LEU A 825 21.48 -17.93 -19.66
C LEU A 825 21.02 -16.70 -20.44
N GLU A 826 20.73 -16.91 -21.73
CA GLU A 826 20.29 -15.83 -22.60
C GLU A 826 18.87 -15.37 -22.26
N THR A 827 18.68 -14.05 -22.25
CA THR A 827 17.34 -13.44 -22.13
C THR A 827 16.49 -13.80 -23.34
N PHE A 828 15.19 -14.04 -23.13
CA PHE A 828 14.25 -14.27 -24.23
C PHE A 828 14.33 -13.17 -25.30
N THR A 829 14.17 -13.56 -26.56
CA THR A 829 13.92 -12.65 -27.68
C THR A 829 12.51 -12.06 -27.61
N GLU A 830 12.26 -11.00 -28.37
CA GLU A 830 10.92 -10.39 -28.44
C GLU A 830 9.88 -11.39 -28.97
N GLU A 831 10.26 -12.21 -29.96
CA GLU A 831 9.45 -13.27 -30.54
C GLU A 831 9.09 -14.34 -29.50
N GLN A 832 10.05 -14.77 -28.68
CA GLN A 832 9.81 -15.71 -27.58
C GLN A 832 8.87 -15.11 -26.54
N VAL A 833 9.05 -13.85 -26.16
CA VAL A 833 8.14 -13.17 -25.21
C VAL A 833 6.73 -13.08 -25.77
N ARG A 834 6.55 -12.74 -27.05
CA ARG A 834 5.23 -12.69 -27.68
C ARG A 834 4.55 -14.06 -27.71
N ALA A 835 5.29 -15.11 -28.06
CA ALA A 835 4.78 -16.48 -28.05
C ALA A 835 4.40 -16.94 -26.63
N GLU A 836 5.28 -16.71 -25.66
CA GLU A 836 5.07 -17.17 -24.29
C GLU A 836 3.91 -16.44 -23.59
N THR A 837 3.81 -15.11 -23.78
CA THR A 837 2.72 -14.31 -23.20
C THR A 837 1.34 -14.67 -23.75
N ALA A 838 1.25 -15.18 -24.99
CA ALA A 838 0.00 -15.64 -25.60
C ALA A 838 -0.57 -16.90 -24.94
N ARG A 839 0.25 -17.69 -24.24
CA ARG A 839 -0.17 -18.92 -23.54
C ARG A 839 -1.00 -18.65 -22.27
N CYS A 840 -1.00 -17.42 -21.75
CA CYS A 840 -1.67 -17.07 -20.49
C CYS A 840 -3.19 -17.25 -20.57
N LEU A 841 -3.77 -18.03 -19.64
CA LEU A 841 -5.19 -18.39 -19.62
C LEU A 841 -6.17 -17.27 -19.23
N GLY A 842 -5.69 -16.14 -18.69
CA GLY A 842 -6.63 -15.07 -18.33
C GLY A 842 -7.45 -15.34 -17.06
N CYS A 843 -6.88 -16.00 -16.05
CA CYS A 843 -7.53 -16.48 -14.81
C CYS A 843 -8.52 -15.53 -14.11
N GLY A 844 -8.20 -14.25 -13.95
CA GLY A 844 -8.99 -13.31 -13.16
C GLY A 844 -9.59 -12.14 -13.95
N ALA A 845 -10.60 -11.50 -13.37
CA ALA A 845 -11.11 -10.20 -13.79
C ALA A 845 -11.47 -9.32 -12.58
N SER A 846 -11.57 -8.01 -12.79
CA SER A 846 -12.13 -7.09 -11.81
C SER A 846 -13.65 -7.07 -11.94
N ILE A 847 -14.37 -7.21 -10.85
CA ILE A 847 -15.82 -7.25 -10.78
C ILE A 847 -16.32 -6.04 -9.99
N VAL A 848 -17.34 -5.36 -10.51
CA VAL A 848 -17.93 -4.18 -9.88
C VAL A 848 -19.26 -4.52 -9.24
N ASP A 849 -19.40 -4.21 -7.96
CA ASP A 849 -20.68 -4.10 -7.27
C ASP A 849 -21.29 -2.71 -7.54
N GLU A 850 -22.20 -2.69 -8.52
CA GLU A 850 -22.92 -1.49 -8.96
C GLU A 850 -23.74 -0.84 -7.83
N ASN A 851 -24.21 -1.63 -6.86
CA ASN A 851 -24.99 -1.14 -5.73
C ASN A 851 -24.11 -0.40 -4.70
N LYS A 852 -22.79 -0.66 -4.71
CA LYS A 852 -21.83 0.01 -3.83
C LYS A 852 -21.08 1.14 -4.52
N CYS A 853 -21.03 1.15 -5.85
CA CYS A 853 -20.32 2.15 -6.63
C CYS A 853 -20.84 3.57 -6.36
N ILE A 854 -19.93 4.54 -6.25
CA ILE A 854 -20.24 5.96 -6.07
C ILE A 854 -19.96 6.80 -7.32
N GLY A 855 -19.44 6.18 -8.40
CA GLY A 855 -19.25 6.82 -9.70
C GLY A 855 -18.14 7.88 -9.74
N CYS A 856 -17.04 7.68 -9.03
CA CYS A 856 -15.91 8.63 -8.96
C CYS A 856 -14.93 8.58 -10.14
N GLY A 857 -14.91 7.51 -10.95
CA GLY A 857 -14.01 7.42 -12.11
C GLY A 857 -12.53 7.09 -11.81
N LEU A 858 -12.10 7.01 -10.55
CA LEU A 858 -10.71 6.62 -10.23
C LEU A 858 -10.31 5.25 -10.80
N CYS A 859 -11.25 4.31 -10.83
CA CYS A 859 -10.99 2.97 -11.36
C CYS A 859 -10.77 2.95 -12.88
N THR A 860 -11.40 3.87 -13.62
CA THR A 860 -11.29 3.94 -15.07
C THR A 860 -9.97 4.59 -15.47
N THR A 861 -9.58 5.69 -14.82
CA THR A 861 -8.32 6.40 -15.11
C THR A 861 -7.06 5.60 -14.77
N LYS A 862 -7.13 4.65 -13.83
CA LYS A 862 -6.00 3.77 -13.51
C LYS A 862 -5.96 2.49 -14.37
N CYS A 863 -6.94 2.26 -15.23
CA CYS A 863 -7.00 1.08 -16.09
C CYS A 863 -6.16 1.27 -17.37
N ALA A 864 -5.03 0.56 -17.46
CA ALA A 864 -4.17 0.60 -18.66
C ALA A 864 -4.68 -0.27 -19.83
N PHE A 865 -5.82 -0.95 -19.65
CA PHE A 865 -6.34 -1.99 -20.55
C PHE A 865 -7.71 -1.64 -21.15
N ASP A 866 -8.20 -0.42 -20.90
CA ASP A 866 -9.51 0.02 -21.41
C ASP A 866 -10.68 -0.93 -21.00
N ALA A 867 -10.53 -1.57 -19.83
CA ALA A 867 -11.40 -2.66 -19.40
C ALA A 867 -12.50 -2.25 -18.42
N ILE A 868 -12.55 -0.99 -17.97
CA ILE A 868 -13.55 -0.52 -17.00
C ILE A 868 -13.92 0.92 -17.31
N HIS A 869 -15.23 1.18 -17.41
CA HIS A 869 -15.80 2.45 -17.89
C HIS A 869 -16.93 2.91 -16.98
N LEU A 870 -17.18 4.22 -16.97
CA LEU A 870 -18.35 4.80 -16.32
C LEU A 870 -19.52 4.86 -17.29
N HIS A 871 -20.71 4.55 -16.79
CA HIS A 871 -21.97 4.66 -17.52
C HIS A 871 -22.96 5.50 -16.73
N ARG A 872 -23.63 6.43 -17.40
CA ARG A 872 -24.60 7.34 -16.77
C ARG A 872 -25.95 6.67 -16.51
N GLU A 873 -26.03 5.83 -15.48
CA GLU A 873 -27.22 5.02 -15.15
C GLU A 873 -28.19 5.68 -14.16
N HIS A 874 -27.74 6.71 -13.46
CA HIS A 874 -28.51 7.37 -12.40
C HIS A 874 -28.64 8.88 -12.64
N PRO A 875 -29.28 9.32 -13.74
CA PRO A 875 -29.35 10.73 -14.11
C PRO A 875 -29.99 11.63 -13.03
N ASP A 876 -30.90 11.08 -12.22
CA ASP A 876 -31.51 11.78 -11.09
C ASP A 876 -30.50 12.14 -9.99
N ALA A 877 -29.30 11.53 -9.98
CA ALA A 877 -28.25 11.86 -9.01
C ALA A 877 -27.58 13.21 -9.27
N SER A 878 -27.66 13.73 -10.50
CA SER A 878 -27.23 15.10 -10.83
C SER A 878 -28.20 16.15 -10.29
N ARG A 879 -29.40 15.74 -9.84
CA ARG A 879 -30.44 16.66 -9.35
C ARG A 879 -30.22 17.06 -7.89
N MET A 880 -29.70 18.26 -7.66
CA MET A 880 -29.38 18.76 -6.31
C MET A 880 -30.55 19.55 -5.72
N VAL A 881 -30.90 19.27 -4.45
CA VAL A 881 -32.06 19.86 -3.79
C VAL A 881 -31.61 20.81 -2.69
N LYS A 882 -32.10 22.05 -2.74
CA LYS A 882 -31.90 23.01 -1.65
C LYS A 882 -32.36 22.43 -0.31
N TYR A 883 -31.54 22.58 0.71
CA TYR A 883 -31.78 22.03 2.04
C TYR A 883 -33.17 22.39 2.61
N GLU A 884 -33.68 23.61 2.35
CA GLU A 884 -34.99 24.07 2.82
C GLU A 884 -36.13 23.15 2.34
N LYS A 885 -35.90 22.42 1.24
CA LYS A 885 -36.82 21.45 0.65
C LYS A 885 -36.52 20.00 1.02
N LYS A 886 -35.59 19.73 1.95
CA LYS A 886 -35.18 18.36 2.32
C LYS A 886 -36.33 17.54 2.92
N LEU A 887 -37.08 18.08 3.88
CA LEU A 887 -38.12 17.34 4.60
C LEU A 887 -39.20 16.77 3.67
N PRO A 888 -39.83 17.56 2.78
CA PRO A 888 -40.81 17.01 1.84
C PRO A 888 -40.18 16.02 0.86
N THR A 889 -38.93 16.23 0.46
CA THR A 889 -38.21 15.34 -0.46
C THR A 889 -37.92 13.98 0.17
N LEU A 890 -37.34 13.96 1.37
CA LEU A 890 -37.04 12.75 2.15
C LEU A 890 -38.34 12.01 2.52
N ALA A 891 -39.38 12.72 2.97
CA ALA A 891 -40.66 12.10 3.32
C ALA A 891 -41.34 11.43 2.12
N LYS A 892 -41.32 12.09 0.94
CA LYS A 892 -41.85 11.52 -0.30
C LYS A 892 -41.09 10.26 -0.71
N TYR A 893 -39.77 10.28 -0.60
CA TYR A 893 -38.94 9.12 -0.91
C TYR A 893 -39.17 7.98 0.09
N ALA A 894 -39.17 8.27 1.39
CA ALA A 894 -39.44 7.29 2.44
C ALA A 894 -40.79 6.58 2.25
N LEU A 895 -41.84 7.32 1.87
CA LEU A 895 -43.15 6.74 1.56
C LEU A 895 -43.09 5.81 0.34
N LYS A 896 -42.46 6.25 -0.76
CA LYS A 896 -42.28 5.42 -1.97
C LYS A 896 -41.53 4.12 -1.65
N ARG A 897 -40.46 4.22 -0.86
CA ARG A 897 -39.66 3.10 -0.38
C ARG A 897 -40.50 2.13 0.45
N GLU A 898 -41.25 2.62 1.44
CA GLU A 898 -42.09 1.77 2.28
C GLU A 898 -43.16 1.04 1.45
N ILE A 899 -43.75 1.70 0.46
CA ILE A 899 -44.68 1.08 -0.50
C ILE A 899 -43.97 -0.05 -1.27
N LYS A 900 -42.78 0.21 -1.82
CA LYS A 900 -41.98 -0.76 -2.60
C LYS A 900 -41.63 -2.00 -1.76
N ILE A 901 -41.21 -1.82 -0.51
CA ILE A 901 -40.87 -2.93 0.40
C ILE A 901 -42.12 -3.79 0.70
N ARG A 902 -43.28 -3.15 0.91
CA ARG A 902 -44.54 -3.87 1.17
C ARG A 902 -45.08 -4.59 -0.06
N SER A 903 -44.95 -4.00 -1.25
CA SER A 903 -45.39 -4.63 -2.50
C SER A 903 -44.48 -5.78 -2.93
N GLY A 904 -43.16 -5.65 -2.75
CA GLY A 904 -42.19 -6.72 -3.04
C GLY A 904 -42.40 -7.97 -2.18
N LYS A 905 -42.86 -7.79 -0.93
CA LYS A 905 -43.26 -8.91 -0.05
C LYS A 905 -44.54 -9.63 -0.47
N LYS A 906 -45.35 -9.09 -1.38
CA LYS A 906 -46.54 -9.77 -1.92
C LYS A 906 -46.24 -10.58 -3.19
N SER A 907 -45.02 -10.45 -3.74
CA SER A 907 -44.60 -11.05 -5.02
C SER A 907 -43.49 -12.09 -4.85
N LYS A 908 -42.97 -12.30 -3.64
CA LYS A 908 -42.18 -13.46 -3.24
C LYS A 908 -43.06 -14.33 -2.35
#